data_AF-A0A0M8SM04-F1
#
_entry.id   AF-A0A0M8SM04-F1
#
_cell.length_a   1.000
_cell.length_b   1.000
_cell.length_c   1.000
_cell.angle_alpha   90.00
_cell.angle_beta   90.00
_cell.angle_gamma   90.00
#
_symmetry.space_group_name_H-M   'P 1'
#
loop_
_entity.id
_entity.type
_entity.pdbx_description
1 polymer ?
#
loop_
_entity_poly.entity_id
_entity_poly.type
_entity_poly.pdbx_seq_one_letter_code
_entity_poly.pdbx_strand_id
1 'polypeptide(L)'
;MSRRRDGHHTPSMNTPLSPAEELALIDGELARLDARRAHLAARRDWLLRLPPIPWPSAPAPPSLPVKDASGRGAQNVLLTLGAVLLSVAALAFTLVSWGSLGIAGRAAVLAVVTVGALVAPLPLLRRGLRSTAESVAALGLLLTVLDAYVVHAVGMSTVDGTAYAAGAAGVLAALWAGYGFASPGLRLPLPVAVAAAQLPLPLAALASAADPVGLGWALLATAALDVVAAMTVPRARAAWPAGAALGVAALGVGLVESAATPGASAPALLLAAGAALGVAVAWRVPRASAAALAGGLAAVVAVAGPLSPRWDTGWAVPAHLAPALALTLPAAVGAASVPAAVRRGLARAGLGVTAAAALWALASVVPSLAARLRVLGEVWAATTPEVDRPATGAAVAVTLLVTAGAAAAAARLMPARPEPGVLAVVLGWAGLFAAPVLLGFPVAAVLTAQLSVTVAAGALALRPRPGRSGVGIAAAGCALLGAGSVAVGALDGRLATVLVLGALTAAGAAGAAYRPGPGWARSGAAVLAVGWATALSAALCALSDLAVVWWAPPVLAVAAAVVAFGPRWGAVRVPAEAASIAPGVLALALAAPDRPALALALALAGVVCATAAVRADRRRLGWAAWALFVAATWVRLSASGVAWPEAYTLPVTVPALVVGFMRRRRDPAASSWTAYAPGLVATLLPTLIAAWGDPHWQRPLLLGLASLALTLLGARQRLQAPLLLGGATLAAVALHELAPYVVQVVGALPRWLPPALAGLLLLAVGATYERRLRDARRLRAAFGRLG
;
A
#
# COMPACT_ATOMS: atom_id res chain seq x y z
N MET A 1 4.03 5.88 5.91
CA MET A 1 5.00 6.80 5.28
C MET A 1 4.20 7.86 4.55
N SER A 2 3.78 8.88 5.30
CA SER A 2 4.46 10.18 5.42
C SER A 2 4.09 11.13 4.27
N ARG A 3 2.81 11.50 4.19
CA ARG A 3 2.47 12.82 3.66
C ARG A 3 2.71 13.82 4.78
N ARG A 4 3.94 14.30 4.88
CA ARG A 4 4.22 15.61 5.47
C ARG A 4 3.39 16.61 4.66
N ARG A 5 2.42 17.22 5.33
CA ARG A 5 1.94 18.56 4.99
C ARG A 5 3.08 19.48 5.35
N ASP A 6 3.96 19.75 4.38
CA ASP A 6 4.72 20.98 4.42
C ASP A 6 3.80 22.09 3.90
N GLY A 7 3.79 23.19 4.65
CA GLY A 7 2.74 24.19 4.68
C GLY A 7 2.44 24.82 3.34
N HIS A 8 1.16 25.15 3.13
CA HIS A 8 0.79 26.29 2.32
C HIS A 8 1.36 27.55 2.99
N HIS A 9 2.64 27.82 2.73
CA HIS A 9 3.03 29.19 2.49
C HIS A 9 2.29 29.61 1.23
N THR A 10 1.27 30.44 1.39
CA THR A 10 0.93 31.40 0.35
C THR A 10 2.08 32.40 0.32
N PRO A 11 3.03 32.34 -0.63
CA PRO A 11 3.88 33.48 -0.87
C PRO A 11 2.95 34.62 -1.26
N SER A 12 3.02 35.69 -0.48
CA SER A 12 2.53 37.01 -0.87
C SER A 12 2.85 37.23 -2.35
N MET A 13 1.80 37.30 -3.17
CA MET A 13 1.92 37.85 -4.52
C MET A 13 2.44 39.27 -4.38
N ASN A 14 3.72 39.49 -4.68
CA ASN A 14 4.33 40.73 -5.15
C ASN A 14 5.86 40.57 -5.29
N THR A 15 6.30 39.49 -5.93
CA THR A 15 7.66 39.43 -6.48
C THR A 15 7.53 38.96 -7.93
N PRO A 16 7.91 39.78 -8.93
CA PRO A 16 7.87 39.33 -10.32
C PRO A 16 8.80 38.12 -10.46
N LEU A 17 8.24 36.99 -10.89
CA LEU A 17 9.02 35.80 -11.25
C LEU A 17 9.99 36.18 -12.38
N SER A 18 11.14 35.52 -12.45
CA SER A 18 12.03 35.74 -13.58
C SER A 18 11.31 35.32 -14.88
N PRO A 19 11.49 36.02 -16.02
CA PRO A 19 10.80 35.69 -17.27
C PRO A 19 10.95 34.22 -17.70
N ALA A 20 12.07 33.58 -17.34
CA ALA A 20 12.32 32.16 -17.62
C ALA A 20 11.43 31.22 -16.78
N GLU A 21 11.15 31.54 -15.53
CA GLU A 21 10.27 30.75 -14.67
C GLU A 21 8.80 30.92 -15.05
N GLU A 22 8.39 32.12 -15.47
CA GLU A 22 7.05 32.38 -15.97
C GLU A 22 6.79 31.66 -17.31
N LEU A 23 7.76 31.69 -18.23
CA LEU A 23 7.73 30.90 -19.46
C LEU A 23 7.62 29.39 -19.18
N ALA A 24 8.44 28.86 -18.27
CA ALA A 24 8.39 27.44 -17.92
C ALA A 24 7.04 27.02 -17.31
N LEU A 25 6.38 27.92 -16.57
CA LEU A 25 5.07 27.69 -15.99
C LEU A 25 3.97 27.71 -17.06
N ILE A 26 4.04 28.66 -17.99
CA ILE A 26 3.14 28.75 -19.14
C ILE A 26 3.29 27.52 -20.05
N ASP A 27 4.52 27.12 -20.38
CA ASP A 27 4.79 25.92 -21.18
C ASP A 27 4.27 24.65 -20.48
N GLY A 28 4.38 24.58 -19.15
CA GLY A 28 3.80 23.51 -18.35
C GLY A 28 2.27 23.43 -18.42
N GLU A 29 1.58 24.58 -18.38
CA GLU A 29 0.12 24.63 -18.54
C GLU A 29 -0.32 24.34 -19.98
N LEU A 30 0.40 24.83 -20.98
CA LEU A 30 0.14 24.50 -22.38
C LEU A 30 0.26 22.98 -22.63
N ALA A 31 1.31 22.35 -22.11
CA ALA A 31 1.49 20.90 -22.21
C ALA A 31 0.34 20.11 -21.55
N ARG A 32 -0.20 20.59 -20.42
CA ARG A 32 -1.37 19.98 -19.76
C ARG A 32 -2.63 20.09 -20.60
N LEU A 33 -2.86 21.25 -21.22
CA LEU A 33 -4.02 21.47 -22.10
C LEU A 33 -3.94 20.60 -23.36
N ASP A 34 -2.75 20.47 -23.95
CA ASP A 34 -2.54 19.61 -25.11
C ASP A 34 -2.76 18.12 -24.78
N ALA A 35 -2.29 17.66 -23.62
CA ALA A 35 -2.56 16.30 -23.14
C ALA A 35 -4.06 16.06 -22.95
N ARG A 36 -4.80 17.05 -22.42
CA ARG A 36 -6.26 16.95 -22.26
C ARG A 36 -6.98 16.92 -23.61
N ARG A 37 -6.54 17.74 -24.56
CA ARG A 37 -7.07 17.76 -25.92
C ARG A 37 -6.87 16.43 -26.63
N ALA A 38 -5.66 15.86 -26.55
CA ALA A 38 -5.34 14.55 -27.13
C ALA A 38 -6.21 13.43 -26.54
N HIS A 39 -6.43 13.43 -25.21
CA HIS A 39 -7.31 12.48 -24.55
C HIS A 39 -8.76 12.54 -25.07
N LEU A 40 -9.30 13.76 -25.23
CA LEU A 40 -10.66 13.95 -25.73
C LEU A 40 -10.79 13.54 -27.20
N ALA A 41 -9.79 13.84 -28.04
CA ALA A 41 -9.75 13.39 -29.42
C ALA A 41 -9.71 11.86 -29.52
N ALA A 42 -8.87 11.19 -28.72
CA ALA A 42 -8.82 9.73 -28.67
C ALA A 42 -10.15 9.11 -28.22
N ARG A 43 -10.84 9.74 -27.25
CA ARG A 43 -12.16 9.31 -26.81
C ARG A 43 -13.22 9.46 -27.91
N ARG A 44 -13.18 10.56 -28.66
CA ARG A 44 -14.06 10.79 -29.83
C ARG A 44 -13.84 9.73 -30.90
N ASP A 45 -12.60 9.45 -31.28
CA ASP A 45 -12.30 8.44 -32.30
C ASP A 45 -12.64 7.03 -31.85
N TRP A 46 -12.53 6.75 -30.55
CA TRP A 46 -13.02 5.48 -29.98
C TRP A 46 -14.54 5.37 -30.08
N LEU A 47 -15.27 6.46 -29.80
CA LEU A 47 -16.73 6.49 -29.93
C LEU A 47 -17.20 6.31 -31.38
N LEU A 48 -16.49 6.90 -32.34
CA LEU A 48 -16.80 6.77 -33.77
C LEU A 48 -16.49 5.38 -34.35
N ARG A 49 -15.62 4.60 -33.69
CA ARG A 49 -15.25 3.23 -34.10
C ARG A 49 -16.14 2.14 -33.52
N LEU A 50 -17.05 2.47 -32.61
CA LEU A 50 -18.01 1.49 -32.10
C LEU A 50 -19.02 1.13 -33.21
N PRO A 51 -19.26 -0.16 -33.48
CA PRO A 51 -20.29 -0.58 -34.43
C PRO A 51 -21.67 -0.07 -33.96
N PRO A 52 -22.58 0.31 -34.88
CA PRO A 52 -23.91 0.77 -34.51
C PRO A 52 -24.63 -0.34 -33.74
N ILE A 53 -24.83 -0.12 -32.44
CA ILE A 53 -25.64 -0.99 -31.59
C ILE A 53 -27.08 -0.89 -32.11
N PRO A 54 -27.76 -2.01 -32.45
CA PRO A 54 -29.18 -1.97 -32.74
C PRO A 54 -29.90 -1.69 -31.42
N TRP A 55 -30.22 -0.42 -31.19
CA TRP A 55 -31.05 -0.01 -30.07
C TRP A 55 -32.49 -0.49 -30.35
N PRO A 56 -33.19 -1.11 -29.39
CA PRO A 56 -34.64 -1.12 -29.43
C PRO A 56 -35.07 0.34 -29.58
N SER A 57 -35.95 0.63 -30.53
CA SER A 57 -36.52 1.97 -30.73
C SER A 57 -37.25 2.38 -29.46
N ALA A 58 -36.50 2.97 -28.52
CA ALA A 58 -37.05 3.66 -27.38
C ALA A 58 -37.92 4.79 -27.93
N PRO A 59 -39.12 5.03 -27.34
CA PRO A 59 -39.89 6.20 -27.71
C PRO A 59 -38.97 7.42 -27.57
N ALA A 60 -38.91 8.23 -28.62
CA ALA A 60 -38.08 9.41 -28.65
C ALA A 60 -38.25 10.15 -27.33
N PRO A 61 -37.16 10.45 -26.58
CA PRO A 61 -37.29 11.37 -25.47
C PRO A 61 -37.92 12.63 -26.06
N PRO A 62 -38.98 13.20 -25.44
CA PRO A 62 -39.51 14.46 -25.92
C PRO A 62 -38.31 15.40 -26.02
N SER A 63 -38.05 15.91 -27.22
CA SER A 63 -37.07 16.95 -27.44
C SER A 63 -37.47 18.08 -26.49
N LEU A 64 -36.80 18.18 -25.35
CA LEU A 64 -36.91 19.37 -24.55
C LEU A 64 -36.41 20.47 -25.47
N PRO A 65 -37.24 21.46 -25.81
CA PRO A 65 -36.74 22.58 -26.59
C PRO A 65 -35.55 23.12 -25.82
N VAL A 66 -34.39 23.17 -26.46
CA VAL A 66 -33.38 24.15 -26.07
C VAL A 66 -34.09 25.46 -26.34
N LYS A 67 -34.73 25.98 -25.29
CA LYS A 67 -35.17 27.36 -25.28
C LYS A 67 -33.88 28.15 -25.26
N ASP A 68 -33.47 28.59 -26.44
CA ASP A 68 -32.74 29.83 -26.54
C ASP A 68 -33.42 30.84 -25.61
N ALA A 69 -32.60 31.46 -24.77
CA ALA A 69 -33.04 32.49 -23.86
C ALA A 69 -33.50 33.72 -24.67
N SER A 70 -34.73 33.71 -25.18
CA SER A 70 -35.34 34.89 -25.79
C SER A 70 -36.85 34.88 -25.55
N GLY A 71 -37.39 35.99 -25.04
CA GLY A 71 -38.79 36.16 -24.63
C GLY A 71 -39.01 36.20 -23.12
N ARG A 72 -39.04 35.05 -22.43
CA ARG A 72 -39.39 34.96 -20.99
C ARG A 72 -38.29 35.45 -20.04
N GLY A 73 -37.02 35.34 -20.44
CA GLY A 73 -35.88 35.81 -19.66
C GLY A 73 -35.82 37.34 -19.59
N ALA A 74 -35.95 38.02 -20.73
CA ALA A 74 -35.96 39.49 -20.79
C ALA A 74 -37.17 40.10 -20.06
N GLN A 75 -38.36 39.49 -20.18
CA GLN A 75 -39.57 39.92 -19.46
C GLN A 75 -39.45 39.71 -17.95
N ASN A 76 -38.91 38.57 -17.50
CA ASN A 76 -38.64 38.34 -16.09
C ASN A 76 -37.54 39.25 -15.56
N VAL A 77 -36.49 39.54 -16.35
CA VAL A 77 -35.42 40.48 -15.98
C VAL A 77 -35.98 41.90 -15.86
N LEU A 78 -36.80 42.37 -16.81
CA LEU A 78 -37.47 43.68 -16.73
C LEU A 78 -38.46 43.78 -15.56
N LEU A 79 -39.20 42.71 -15.27
CA LEU A 79 -40.10 42.64 -14.11
C LEU A 79 -39.34 42.58 -12.79
N THR A 80 -38.24 41.83 -12.70
CA THR A 80 -37.40 41.78 -11.50
C THR A 80 -36.63 43.09 -11.31
N LEU A 81 -36.13 43.70 -12.38
CA LEU A 81 -35.43 44.98 -12.33
C LEU A 81 -36.41 46.10 -11.97
N GLY A 82 -37.64 46.05 -12.51
CA GLY A 82 -38.73 46.95 -12.12
C GLY A 82 -39.15 46.78 -10.65
N ALA A 83 -39.31 45.55 -10.18
CA ALA A 83 -39.60 45.27 -8.77
C ALA A 83 -38.46 45.69 -7.84
N VAL A 84 -37.20 45.46 -8.23
CA VAL A 84 -36.01 45.90 -7.49
C VAL A 84 -35.90 47.42 -7.49
N LEU A 85 -36.09 48.11 -8.61
CA LEU A 85 -36.10 49.57 -8.68
C LEU A 85 -37.21 50.18 -7.83
N LEU A 86 -38.42 49.59 -7.85
CA LEU A 86 -39.52 50.03 -7.00
C LEU A 86 -39.24 49.77 -5.52
N SER A 87 -38.57 48.66 -5.21
CA SER A 87 -38.13 48.31 -3.85
C SER A 87 -37.05 49.27 -3.35
N VAL A 88 -36.08 49.62 -4.19
CA VAL A 88 -35.04 50.62 -3.89
C VAL A 88 -35.66 52.00 -3.76
N ALA A 89 -36.64 52.35 -4.58
CA ALA A 89 -37.38 53.61 -4.46
C ALA A 89 -38.19 53.67 -3.16
N ALA A 90 -38.86 52.58 -2.77
CA ALA A 90 -39.55 52.47 -1.48
C ALA A 90 -38.55 52.55 -0.31
N LEU A 91 -37.40 51.88 -0.41
CA LEU A 91 -36.34 51.92 0.60
C LEU A 91 -35.75 53.33 0.73
N ALA A 92 -35.45 53.99 -0.40
CA ALA A 92 -34.98 55.37 -0.45
C ALA A 92 -36.03 56.32 0.13
N PHE A 93 -37.31 56.17 -0.21
CA PHE A 93 -38.40 56.94 0.39
C PHE A 93 -38.48 56.73 1.91
N THR A 94 -38.19 55.52 2.42
CA THR A 94 -38.16 55.25 3.87
C THR A 94 -36.90 55.74 4.58
N LEU A 95 -35.72 55.73 3.95
CA LEU A 95 -34.43 56.06 4.57
C LEU A 95 -33.94 57.49 4.31
N VAL A 96 -34.31 58.06 3.17
CA VAL A 96 -33.78 59.32 2.64
C VAL A 96 -34.95 60.11 2.03
N SER A 97 -35.63 60.98 2.79
CA SER A 97 -36.12 62.25 2.21
C SER A 97 -36.95 63.14 3.16
N TRP A 98 -36.41 64.35 3.37
CA TRP A 98 -37.04 65.68 3.37
C TRP A 98 -38.33 65.94 4.20
N GLY A 99 -38.13 66.44 5.42
CA GLY A 99 -38.53 67.81 5.76
C GLY A 99 -39.90 68.14 6.37
N SER A 100 -41.04 67.53 6.00
CA SER A 100 -42.35 68.05 6.48
C SER A 100 -43.43 67.03 6.87
N LEU A 101 -43.28 65.76 6.48
CA LEU A 101 -44.17 64.69 6.94
C LEU A 101 -43.66 64.15 8.27
N GLY A 102 -44.45 64.31 9.34
CA GLY A 102 -44.21 63.66 10.63
C GLY A 102 -44.19 62.14 10.51
N ILE A 103 -43.54 61.47 11.45
CA ILE A 103 -43.24 60.04 11.36
C ILE A 103 -44.52 59.18 11.23
N ALA A 104 -45.61 59.59 11.88
CA ALA A 104 -46.93 58.96 11.77
C ALA A 104 -47.54 59.07 10.36
N GLY A 105 -47.36 60.19 9.66
CA GLY A 105 -47.86 60.38 8.29
C GLY A 105 -47.15 59.47 7.28
N ARG A 106 -45.85 59.22 7.50
CA ARG A 106 -45.04 58.31 6.67
C ARG A 106 -45.48 56.85 6.84
N ALA A 107 -45.74 56.43 8.08
CA ALA A 107 -46.23 55.08 8.38
C ALA A 107 -47.63 54.83 7.77
N ALA A 108 -48.52 55.82 7.81
CA ALA A 108 -49.85 55.72 7.19
C ALA A 108 -49.79 55.57 5.67
N VAL A 109 -48.93 56.34 4.99
CA VAL A 109 -48.75 56.23 3.53
C VAL A 109 -48.16 54.87 3.15
N LEU A 110 -47.14 54.40 3.88
CA LEU A 110 -46.52 53.09 3.64
C LEU A 110 -47.56 51.96 3.80
N ALA A 111 -48.36 52.00 4.88
CA ALA A 111 -49.40 51.01 5.14
C ALA A 111 -50.47 50.95 4.04
N VAL A 112 -50.92 52.10 3.51
CA VAL A 112 -51.88 52.14 2.39
C VAL A 112 -51.28 51.50 1.14
N VAL A 113 -50.02 51.79 0.84
CA VAL A 113 -49.30 51.21 -0.31
C VAL A 113 -49.12 49.70 -0.13
N THR A 114 -48.76 49.23 1.08
CA THR A 114 -48.63 47.79 1.38
C THR A 114 -49.95 47.04 1.21
N VAL A 115 -51.06 47.58 1.75
CA VAL A 115 -52.40 47.00 1.58
C VAL A 115 -52.78 46.93 0.10
N GLY A 116 -52.53 48.00 -0.66
CA GLY A 116 -52.76 48.03 -2.10
C GLY A 116 -51.95 46.95 -2.85
N ALA A 117 -50.68 46.79 -2.51
CA ALA A 117 -49.79 45.79 -3.11
C ALA A 117 -50.19 44.34 -2.75
N LEU A 118 -50.77 44.09 -1.57
CA LEU A 118 -51.26 42.76 -1.16
C LEU A 118 -52.63 42.41 -1.76
N VAL A 119 -53.50 43.39 -2.04
CA VAL A 119 -54.84 43.17 -2.62
C VAL A 119 -54.80 43.06 -4.15
N ALA A 120 -53.94 43.82 -4.83
CA ALA A 120 -53.83 43.85 -6.29
C ALA A 120 -53.60 42.49 -7.00
N PRO A 121 -52.89 41.50 -6.42
CA PRO A 121 -52.73 40.17 -7.02
C PRO A 121 -54.04 39.39 -7.19
N LEU A 122 -55.06 39.61 -6.35
CA LEU A 122 -56.33 38.87 -6.38
C LEU A 122 -57.13 39.07 -7.70
N PRO A 123 -57.40 40.31 -8.17
CA PRO A 123 -58.03 40.52 -9.47
C PRO A 123 -57.13 40.15 -10.66
N LEU A 124 -55.80 40.22 -10.52
CA LEU A 124 -54.85 39.79 -11.56
C LEU A 124 -54.89 38.28 -11.78
N LEU A 125 -55.06 37.49 -10.71
CA LEU A 125 -55.26 36.04 -10.79
C LEU A 125 -56.58 35.69 -11.48
N ARG A 126 -57.65 36.45 -11.23
CA ARG A 126 -58.95 36.27 -11.92
C ARG A 126 -58.85 36.55 -13.43
N ARG A 127 -57.91 37.39 -13.85
CA ARG A 127 -57.62 37.72 -15.26
C ARG A 127 -56.56 36.82 -15.91
N GLY A 128 -56.06 35.80 -15.22
CA GLY A 128 -55.06 34.85 -15.75
C GLY A 128 -53.61 35.35 -15.77
N LEU A 129 -53.32 36.54 -15.24
CA LEU A 129 -52.00 37.19 -15.27
C LEU A 129 -51.10 36.72 -14.09
N ARG A 130 -50.77 35.43 -14.05
CA ARG A 130 -50.08 34.81 -12.90
C ARG A 130 -48.70 35.38 -12.60
N SER A 131 -47.87 35.62 -13.62
CA SER A 131 -46.49 36.12 -13.42
C SER A 131 -46.47 37.51 -12.80
N THR A 132 -47.34 38.41 -13.28
CA THR A 132 -47.49 39.77 -12.74
C THR A 132 -48.05 39.74 -11.32
N ALA A 133 -49.03 38.88 -11.06
CA ALA A 133 -49.57 38.69 -9.72
C ALA A 133 -48.50 38.21 -8.73
N GLU A 134 -47.58 37.31 -9.13
CA GLU A 134 -46.46 36.87 -8.30
C GLU A 134 -45.43 37.97 -8.02
N SER A 135 -45.09 38.80 -9.02
CA SER A 135 -44.19 39.94 -8.82
C SER A 135 -44.77 41.01 -7.88
N VAL A 136 -46.07 41.32 -8.04
CA VAL A 136 -46.76 42.29 -7.17
C VAL A 136 -46.94 41.71 -5.76
N ALA A 137 -47.25 40.42 -5.63
CA ALA A 137 -47.29 39.76 -4.33
C ALA A 137 -45.90 39.76 -3.65
N ALA A 138 -44.81 39.50 -4.37
CA ALA A 138 -43.46 39.57 -3.84
C ALA A 138 -43.11 40.98 -3.31
N LEU A 139 -43.50 42.02 -4.05
CA LEU A 139 -43.38 43.41 -3.60
C LEU A 139 -44.21 43.67 -2.33
N GLY A 140 -45.46 43.22 -2.29
CA GLY A 140 -46.31 43.36 -1.11
C GLY A 140 -45.72 42.69 0.13
N LEU A 141 -45.15 41.48 -0.01
CA LEU A 141 -44.44 40.80 1.08
C LEU A 141 -43.20 41.58 1.53
N LEU A 142 -42.41 42.13 0.60
CA LEU A 142 -41.25 42.97 0.94
C LEU A 142 -41.66 44.24 1.70
N LEU A 143 -42.73 44.91 1.28
CA LEU A 143 -43.25 46.09 1.95
C LEU A 143 -43.69 45.77 3.39
N THR A 144 -44.24 44.58 3.66
CA THR A 144 -44.54 44.18 5.05
C THR A 144 -43.30 44.01 5.93
N VAL A 145 -42.14 43.62 5.36
CA VAL A 145 -40.86 43.61 6.10
C VAL A 145 -40.42 45.03 6.43
N LEU A 146 -40.60 45.96 5.47
CA LEU A 146 -40.28 47.37 5.64
C LEU A 146 -41.19 48.04 6.68
N ASP A 147 -42.48 47.71 6.68
CA ASP A 147 -43.45 48.13 7.70
C ASP A 147 -42.99 47.67 9.10
N ALA A 148 -42.56 46.42 9.24
CA ALA A 148 -42.04 45.90 10.50
C ALA A 148 -40.77 46.64 10.97
N TYR A 149 -39.86 47.00 10.06
CA TYR A 149 -38.69 47.81 10.37
C TYR A 149 -39.07 49.23 10.81
N VAL A 150 -40.00 49.87 10.12
CA VAL A 150 -40.48 51.23 10.47
C VAL A 150 -41.12 51.24 11.86
N VAL A 151 -41.93 50.23 12.18
CA VAL A 151 -42.53 50.10 13.52
C VAL A 151 -41.45 49.97 14.61
N HIS A 152 -40.36 49.24 14.35
CA HIS A 152 -39.23 49.16 15.28
C HIS A 152 -38.52 50.50 15.43
N ALA A 153 -38.08 51.08 14.31
CA ALA A 153 -37.25 52.29 14.30
C ALA A 153 -37.96 53.50 14.93
N VAL A 154 -39.29 53.53 14.87
CA VAL A 154 -40.09 54.68 15.29
C VAL A 154 -40.82 54.44 16.61
N GLY A 155 -41.47 53.28 16.75
CA GLY A 155 -42.43 53.02 17.82
C GLY A 155 -41.91 52.12 18.94
N MET A 156 -40.84 51.36 18.69
CA MET A 156 -40.31 50.35 19.62
C MET A 156 -38.77 50.32 19.64
N SER A 157 -38.13 51.46 19.47
CA SER A 157 -36.66 51.57 19.37
C SER A 157 -35.92 51.25 20.68
N THR A 158 -36.64 51.21 21.80
CA THR A 158 -36.14 50.83 23.13
C THR A 158 -36.15 49.32 23.37
N VAL A 159 -36.82 48.55 22.50
CA VAL A 159 -36.83 47.08 22.55
C VAL A 159 -35.56 46.57 21.86
N ASP A 160 -34.95 45.50 22.39
CA ASP A 160 -33.82 44.89 21.70
C ASP A 160 -34.18 44.50 20.26
N GLY A 161 -33.34 44.90 19.32
CA GLY A 161 -33.59 44.71 17.89
C GLY A 161 -33.67 43.25 17.49
N THR A 162 -32.93 42.36 18.17
CA THR A 162 -32.97 40.92 17.88
C THR A 162 -34.24 40.26 18.43
N ALA A 163 -34.69 40.66 19.64
CA ALA A 163 -35.97 40.25 20.20
C ALA A 163 -37.15 40.71 19.33
N TYR A 164 -37.12 41.97 18.88
CA TYR A 164 -38.15 42.51 18.00
C TYR A 164 -38.17 41.79 16.65
N ALA A 165 -37.02 41.54 16.04
CA ALA A 165 -36.91 40.80 14.78
C ALA A 165 -37.46 39.37 14.90
N ALA A 166 -37.25 38.69 16.04
CA ALA A 166 -37.81 37.37 16.30
C ALA A 166 -39.36 37.40 16.30
N GLY A 167 -39.96 38.36 17.00
CA GLY A 167 -41.41 38.55 17.04
C GLY A 167 -41.99 38.95 15.68
N ALA A 168 -41.37 39.92 15.01
CA ALA A 168 -41.77 40.40 13.70
C ALA A 168 -41.71 39.28 12.64
N ALA A 169 -40.66 38.46 12.63
CA ALA A 169 -40.55 37.32 11.73
C ALA A 169 -41.68 36.30 11.95
N GLY A 170 -42.08 36.05 13.21
CA GLY A 170 -43.19 35.16 13.53
C GLY A 170 -44.55 35.69 13.05
N VAL A 171 -44.82 36.98 13.27
CA VAL A 171 -46.03 37.65 12.79
C VAL A 171 -46.09 37.65 11.26
N LEU A 172 -44.99 38.02 10.59
CA LEU A 172 -44.90 38.01 9.14
C LEU A 172 -45.08 36.60 8.56
N ALA A 173 -44.46 35.58 9.16
CA ALA A 173 -44.64 34.19 8.75
C ALA A 173 -46.11 33.75 8.83
N ALA A 174 -46.83 34.10 9.90
CA ALA A 174 -48.25 33.79 10.05
C ALA A 174 -49.12 34.54 9.02
N LEU A 175 -48.85 35.84 8.81
CA LEU A 175 -49.57 36.65 7.83
C LEU A 175 -49.35 36.14 6.40
N TRP A 176 -48.11 35.80 6.04
CA TRP A 176 -47.76 35.30 4.71
C TRP A 176 -48.31 33.90 4.47
N ALA A 177 -48.32 33.03 5.50
CA ALA A 177 -48.97 31.73 5.45
C ALA A 177 -50.48 31.88 5.23
N GLY A 178 -51.16 32.74 6.01
CA GLY A 178 -52.58 33.04 5.87
C GLY A 178 -52.92 33.59 4.48
N TYR A 179 -52.10 34.51 3.97
CA TYR A 179 -52.24 35.05 2.62
C TYR A 179 -52.09 33.96 1.56
N GLY A 180 -51.09 33.09 1.67
CA GLY A 180 -50.88 31.96 0.75
C GLY A 180 -51.99 30.92 0.78
N PHE A 181 -52.60 30.65 1.94
CA PHE A 181 -53.75 29.75 2.06
C PHE A 181 -55.03 30.37 1.46
N ALA A 182 -55.25 31.67 1.66
CA ALA A 182 -56.38 32.39 1.07
C ALA A 182 -56.27 32.57 -0.45
N SER A 183 -55.05 32.47 -1.01
CA SER A 183 -54.77 32.71 -2.43
C SER A 183 -54.02 31.53 -3.09
N PRO A 184 -54.68 30.38 -3.31
CA PRO A 184 -54.03 29.15 -3.80
C PRO A 184 -53.43 29.26 -5.22
N GLY A 185 -53.70 30.35 -5.93
CA GLY A 185 -53.11 30.67 -7.24
C GLY A 185 -51.68 31.24 -7.18
N LEU A 186 -51.21 31.71 -6.02
CA LEU A 186 -49.86 32.23 -5.82
C LEU A 186 -48.92 31.14 -5.29
N ARG A 187 -47.73 31.00 -5.87
CA ARG A 187 -46.76 29.97 -5.46
C ARG A 187 -45.71 30.48 -4.47
N LEU A 188 -45.46 31.79 -4.46
CA LEU A 188 -44.39 32.44 -3.70
C LEU A 188 -44.67 32.69 -2.20
N PRO A 189 -45.90 33.01 -1.75
CA PRO A 189 -46.14 33.37 -0.34
C PRO A 189 -45.83 32.24 0.65
N LEU A 190 -46.14 31.00 0.30
CA LEU A 190 -46.01 29.87 1.23
C LEU A 190 -44.53 29.47 1.49
N PRO A 191 -43.66 29.34 0.46
CA PRO A 191 -42.22 29.12 0.68
C PRO A 191 -41.56 30.25 1.47
N VAL A 192 -41.94 31.51 1.20
CA VAL A 192 -41.40 32.69 1.89
C VAL A 192 -41.89 32.76 3.34
N ALA A 193 -43.14 32.37 3.62
CA ALA A 193 -43.66 32.20 4.97
C ALA A 193 -42.88 31.14 5.77
N VAL A 194 -42.54 30.00 5.16
CA VAL A 194 -41.75 28.96 5.83
C VAL A 194 -40.32 29.44 6.09
N ALA A 195 -39.70 30.14 5.14
CA ALA A 195 -38.37 30.75 5.37
C ALA A 195 -38.40 31.77 6.51
N ALA A 196 -39.44 32.61 6.60
CA ALA A 196 -39.61 33.54 7.72
C ALA A 196 -39.88 32.81 9.03
N ALA A 197 -40.60 31.69 9.02
CA ALA A 197 -40.89 30.88 10.21
C ALA A 197 -39.66 30.20 10.82
N GLN A 198 -38.52 30.18 10.11
CA GLN A 198 -37.26 29.62 10.62
C GLN A 198 -36.48 30.57 11.53
N LEU A 199 -36.79 31.87 11.49
CA LEU A 199 -36.05 32.92 12.20
C LEU A 199 -36.49 33.18 13.66
N PRO A 200 -37.76 33.01 14.08
CA PRO A 200 -38.22 33.41 15.40
C PRO A 200 -37.47 32.72 16.55
N LEU A 201 -37.33 31.39 16.51
CA LEU A 201 -36.71 30.64 17.61
C LEU A 201 -35.20 30.90 17.71
N PRO A 202 -34.40 30.87 16.62
CA PRO A 202 -32.97 31.20 16.71
C PRO A 202 -32.72 32.66 17.12
N LEU A 203 -33.51 33.62 16.61
CA LEU A 203 -33.38 35.03 16.99
C LEU A 203 -33.81 35.27 18.44
N ALA A 204 -34.86 34.59 18.92
CA ALA A 204 -35.27 34.67 20.33
C ALA A 204 -34.19 34.10 21.26
N ALA A 205 -33.54 32.99 20.88
CA ALA A 205 -32.42 32.43 21.64
C ALA A 205 -31.25 33.42 21.73
N LEU A 206 -30.88 34.05 20.61
CA LEU A 206 -29.84 35.08 20.56
C LEU A 206 -30.20 36.30 21.41
N ALA A 207 -31.45 36.77 21.33
CA ALA A 207 -31.94 37.90 22.12
C ALA A 207 -31.92 37.63 23.62
N SER A 208 -32.22 36.40 24.02
CA SER A 208 -32.15 35.96 25.42
C SER A 208 -30.71 35.69 25.92
N ALA A 209 -29.70 35.89 25.07
CA ALA A 209 -28.31 35.50 25.33
C ALA A 209 -28.19 34.04 25.79
N ALA A 210 -28.96 33.15 25.14
CA ALA A 210 -28.94 31.73 25.45
C ALA A 210 -27.53 31.16 25.31
N ASP A 211 -27.22 30.20 26.19
CA ASP A 211 -26.00 29.42 26.06
C ASP A 211 -25.98 28.63 24.73
N PRO A 212 -24.81 28.16 24.28
CA PRO A 212 -24.71 27.42 23.01
C PRO A 212 -25.70 26.25 22.93
N VAL A 213 -25.93 25.53 24.04
CA VAL A 213 -26.91 24.44 24.11
C VAL A 213 -28.35 24.94 23.92
N GLY A 214 -28.73 26.07 24.53
CA GLY A 214 -30.02 26.73 24.32
C GLY A 214 -30.24 27.17 22.87
N LEU A 215 -29.21 27.71 22.21
CA LEU A 215 -29.25 27.99 20.77
C LEU A 215 -29.43 26.70 19.94
N GLY A 216 -28.74 25.62 20.32
CA GLY A 216 -28.91 24.30 19.72
C GLY A 216 -30.35 23.78 19.82
N TRP A 217 -31.02 23.94 20.96
CA TRP A 217 -32.43 23.58 21.13
C TRP A 217 -33.37 24.41 20.26
N ALA A 218 -33.11 25.71 20.13
CA ALA A 218 -33.89 26.57 19.23
C ALA A 218 -33.75 26.15 17.76
N LEU A 219 -32.53 25.82 17.31
CA LEU A 219 -32.28 25.29 15.97
C LEU A 219 -32.96 23.92 15.75
N LEU A 220 -32.89 23.03 16.74
CA LEU A 220 -33.52 21.71 16.65
C LEU A 220 -35.05 21.79 16.64
N ALA A 221 -35.64 22.65 17.47
CA ALA A 221 -37.09 22.89 17.49
C ALA A 221 -37.57 23.46 16.15
N THR A 222 -36.80 24.39 15.56
CA THR A 222 -37.09 24.94 14.22
C THR A 222 -37.04 23.85 13.16
N ALA A 223 -36.00 23.02 13.15
CA ALA A 223 -35.88 21.89 12.24
C ALA A 223 -37.04 20.87 12.43
N ALA A 224 -37.51 20.67 13.65
CA ALA A 224 -38.65 19.80 13.94
C ALA A 224 -39.96 20.36 13.36
N LEU A 225 -40.20 21.66 13.52
CA LEU A 225 -41.35 22.34 12.95
C LEU A 225 -41.34 22.30 11.42
N ASP A 226 -40.17 22.48 10.79
CA ASP A 226 -40.02 22.35 9.33
C ASP A 226 -40.34 20.94 8.84
N VAL A 227 -39.90 19.92 9.58
CA VAL A 227 -40.22 18.52 9.28
C VAL A 227 -41.73 18.28 9.36
N VAL A 228 -42.39 18.76 10.41
CA VAL A 228 -43.84 18.64 10.57
C VAL A 228 -44.57 19.37 9.45
N ALA A 229 -44.20 20.62 9.15
CA ALA A 229 -44.79 21.41 8.08
C ALA A 229 -44.63 20.76 6.70
N ALA A 230 -43.45 20.19 6.41
CA ALA A 230 -43.21 19.49 5.16
C ALA A 230 -43.99 18.16 5.03
N MET A 231 -44.35 17.54 6.16
CA MET A 231 -45.18 16.33 6.20
C MET A 231 -46.67 16.64 6.07
N THR A 232 -47.14 17.77 6.59
CA THR A 232 -48.57 18.15 6.58
C THR A 232 -48.96 18.92 5.32
N VAL A 233 -48.07 19.76 4.77
CA VAL A 233 -48.37 20.65 3.64
C VAL A 233 -47.48 20.31 2.43
N PRO A 234 -48.03 19.80 1.31
CA PRO A 234 -47.24 19.39 0.13
C PRO A 234 -46.37 20.50 -0.46
N ARG A 235 -46.85 21.75 -0.37
CA ARG A 235 -46.17 22.96 -0.86
C ARG A 235 -45.02 23.40 0.05
N ALA A 236 -44.97 22.97 1.31
CA ALA A 236 -43.90 23.28 2.25
C ALA A 236 -42.68 22.34 2.12
N ARG A 237 -42.74 21.32 1.25
CA ARG A 237 -41.61 20.40 0.98
C ARG A 237 -40.35 21.11 0.47
N ALA A 238 -40.48 22.33 -0.07
CA ALA A 238 -39.34 23.16 -0.47
C ALA A 238 -38.43 23.57 0.71
N ALA A 239 -38.93 23.50 1.95
CA ALA A 239 -38.19 23.87 3.15
C ALA A 239 -37.29 22.76 3.73
N TRP A 240 -37.40 21.53 3.23
CA TRP A 240 -36.56 20.40 3.66
C TRP A 240 -35.05 20.65 3.71
N PRO A 241 -34.41 21.23 2.67
CA PRO A 241 -32.97 21.47 2.71
C PRO A 241 -32.58 22.44 3.83
N ALA A 242 -33.38 23.47 4.09
CA ALA A 242 -33.14 24.44 5.15
C ALA A 242 -33.35 23.82 6.54
N GLY A 243 -34.46 23.10 6.76
CA GLY A 243 -34.68 22.38 8.02
C GLY A 243 -33.63 21.29 8.29
N ALA A 244 -33.14 20.61 7.26
CA ALA A 244 -32.02 19.67 7.39
C ALA A 244 -30.71 20.38 7.78
N ALA A 245 -30.42 21.56 7.21
CA ALA A 245 -29.24 22.35 7.57
C ALA A 245 -29.31 22.83 9.04
N LEU A 246 -30.47 23.28 9.50
CA LEU A 246 -30.70 23.67 10.90
C LEU A 246 -30.54 22.48 11.85
N GLY A 247 -31.07 21.31 11.48
CA GLY A 247 -30.89 20.07 12.25
C GLY A 247 -29.42 19.65 12.34
N VAL A 248 -28.65 19.76 11.24
CA VAL A 248 -27.21 19.51 11.24
C VAL A 248 -26.45 20.52 12.09
N ALA A 249 -26.82 21.80 12.05
CA ALA A 249 -26.23 22.84 12.89
C ALA A 249 -26.48 22.56 14.39
N ALA A 250 -27.70 22.18 14.76
CA ALA A 250 -28.04 21.80 16.14
C ALA A 250 -27.22 20.58 16.63
N LEU A 251 -27.05 19.56 15.76
CA LEU A 251 -26.19 18.42 16.06
C LEU A 251 -24.72 18.83 16.18
N GLY A 252 -24.24 19.75 15.34
CA GLY A 252 -22.89 20.30 15.40
C GLY A 252 -22.61 21.00 16.73
N VAL A 253 -23.54 21.83 17.21
CA VAL A 253 -23.48 22.47 18.53
C VAL A 253 -23.40 21.41 19.63
N GLY A 254 -24.29 20.42 19.62
CA GLY A 254 -24.27 19.34 20.63
C GLY A 254 -22.94 18.56 20.64
N LEU A 255 -22.32 18.33 19.49
CA LEU A 255 -21.03 17.64 19.38
C LEU A 255 -19.87 18.49 19.92
N VAL A 256 -19.84 19.79 19.57
CA VAL A 256 -18.80 20.72 20.04
C VAL A 256 -18.88 20.87 21.56
N GLU A 257 -20.07 21.10 22.09
CA GLU A 257 -20.28 21.25 23.54
C GLU A 257 -19.99 19.96 24.31
N SER A 258 -20.37 18.79 23.76
CA SER A 258 -20.04 17.50 24.36
C SER A 258 -18.53 17.22 24.40
N ALA A 259 -17.76 17.79 23.47
CA ALA A 259 -16.29 17.68 23.46
C ALA A 259 -15.63 18.70 24.40
N ALA A 260 -16.19 19.90 24.50
CA ALA A 260 -15.69 20.97 25.37
C ALA A 260 -15.96 20.70 26.86
N THR A 261 -17.12 20.11 27.17
CA THR A 261 -17.57 19.81 28.54
C THR A 261 -17.92 18.32 28.72
N PRO A 262 -16.92 17.43 28.79
CA PRO A 262 -17.16 16.01 28.98
C PRO A 262 -18.02 15.75 30.23
N GLY A 263 -19.08 14.95 30.08
CA GLY A 263 -20.00 14.62 31.17
C GLY A 263 -21.25 15.47 31.31
N ALA A 264 -21.35 16.59 30.61
CA ALA A 264 -22.53 17.42 30.64
C ALA A 264 -23.73 16.68 30.02
N SER A 265 -24.85 16.63 30.75
CA SER A 265 -26.09 15.99 30.29
C SER A 265 -26.85 16.85 29.28
N ALA A 266 -26.73 18.17 29.36
CA ALA A 266 -27.41 19.11 28.47
C ALA A 266 -27.08 18.91 26.96
N PRO A 267 -25.81 18.85 26.51
CA PRO A 267 -25.50 18.56 25.11
C PRO A 267 -25.88 17.13 24.70
N ALA A 268 -25.80 16.17 25.62
CA ALA A 268 -26.23 14.79 25.37
C ALA A 268 -27.74 14.69 25.11
N LEU A 269 -28.57 15.42 25.86
CA LEU A 269 -30.01 15.50 25.66
C LEU A 269 -30.35 16.15 24.31
N LEU A 270 -29.63 17.20 23.92
CA LEU A 270 -29.79 17.83 22.60
C LEU A 270 -29.48 16.84 21.47
N LEU A 271 -28.37 16.10 21.57
CA LEU A 271 -28.00 15.07 20.60
C LEU A 271 -29.00 13.90 20.58
N ALA A 272 -29.54 13.50 21.73
CA ALA A 272 -30.57 12.47 21.82
C ALA A 272 -31.88 12.90 21.14
N ALA A 273 -32.30 14.16 21.33
CA ALA A 273 -33.46 14.72 20.66
C ALA A 273 -33.24 14.83 19.14
N GLY A 274 -32.06 15.25 18.70
CA GLY A 274 -31.67 15.25 17.28
C GLY A 274 -31.64 13.84 16.67
N ALA A 275 -31.20 12.83 17.44
CA ALA A 275 -31.26 11.44 17.04
C ALA A 275 -32.70 10.94 16.84
N ALA A 276 -33.58 11.22 17.80
CA ALA A 276 -35.00 10.87 17.72
C ALA A 276 -35.66 11.52 16.49
N LEU A 277 -35.37 12.80 16.23
CA LEU A 277 -35.84 13.52 15.05
C LEU A 277 -35.37 12.85 13.75
N GLY A 278 -34.07 12.55 13.63
CA GLY A 278 -33.49 11.92 12.44
C GLY A 278 -34.09 10.53 12.14
N VAL A 279 -34.36 9.75 13.20
CA VAL A 279 -35.04 8.45 13.09
C VAL A 279 -36.50 8.63 12.68
N ALA A 280 -37.23 9.57 13.29
CA ALA A 280 -38.63 9.85 12.96
C ALA A 280 -38.80 10.28 11.49
N VAL A 281 -37.90 11.13 10.98
CA VAL A 281 -37.85 11.54 9.57
C VAL A 281 -37.62 10.34 8.66
N ALA A 282 -36.62 9.52 8.95
CA ALA A 282 -36.30 8.33 8.15
C ALA A 282 -37.37 7.23 8.24
N TRP A 283 -38.18 7.22 9.30
CA TRP A 283 -39.31 6.32 9.43
C TRP A 283 -40.45 6.67 8.47
N ARG A 284 -40.69 7.96 8.28
CA ARG A 284 -41.76 8.50 7.41
C ARG A 284 -41.31 8.65 5.95
N VAL A 285 -40.01 8.82 5.70
CA VAL A 285 -39.43 9.12 4.39
C VAL A 285 -38.48 8.01 3.92
N PRO A 286 -38.85 7.23 2.87
CA PRO A 286 -38.05 6.08 2.42
C PRO A 286 -36.64 6.41 1.90
N ARG A 287 -36.38 7.68 1.54
CA ARG A 287 -35.09 8.14 0.98
C ARG A 287 -34.21 8.87 1.99
N ALA A 288 -34.67 9.12 3.22
CA ALA A 288 -33.96 9.93 4.22
C ALA A 288 -32.95 9.12 5.05
N SER A 289 -32.19 8.20 4.43
CA SER A 289 -31.18 7.42 5.16
C SER A 289 -30.04 8.28 5.73
N ALA A 290 -29.82 9.48 5.17
CA ALA A 290 -28.85 10.46 5.69
C ALA A 290 -29.29 11.04 7.04
N ALA A 291 -30.60 11.26 7.25
CA ALA A 291 -31.13 11.73 8.53
C ALA A 291 -30.98 10.65 9.62
N ALA A 292 -31.25 9.38 9.30
CA ALA A 292 -30.98 8.26 10.21
C ALA A 292 -29.48 8.05 10.48
N LEU A 293 -28.61 8.33 9.50
CA LEU A 293 -27.16 8.27 9.70
C LEU A 293 -26.71 9.35 10.70
N ALA A 294 -27.08 10.61 10.46
CA ALA A 294 -26.76 11.73 11.35
C ALA A 294 -27.32 11.51 12.77
N GLY A 295 -28.58 11.07 12.85
CA GLY A 295 -29.21 10.72 14.13
C GLY A 295 -28.55 9.54 14.82
N GLY A 296 -28.11 8.52 14.08
CA GLY A 296 -27.35 7.40 14.63
C GLY A 296 -26.01 7.82 15.22
N LEU A 297 -25.26 8.68 14.53
CA LEU A 297 -24.01 9.24 15.04
C LEU A 297 -24.24 10.10 16.30
N ALA A 298 -25.28 10.93 16.29
CA ALA A 298 -25.68 11.72 17.45
C ALA A 298 -26.08 10.84 18.65
N ALA A 299 -26.81 9.74 18.41
CA ALA A 299 -27.21 8.80 19.46
C ALA A 299 -26.00 8.14 20.14
N VAL A 300 -24.97 7.77 19.38
CA VAL A 300 -23.74 7.18 19.94
C VAL A 300 -23.07 8.16 20.91
N VAL A 301 -22.93 9.42 20.51
CA VAL A 301 -22.30 10.45 21.34
C VAL A 301 -23.20 10.83 22.52
N ALA A 302 -24.51 10.91 22.33
CA ALA A 302 -25.46 11.21 23.40
C ALA A 302 -25.42 10.17 24.53
N VAL A 303 -25.27 8.88 24.19
CA VAL A 303 -25.20 7.80 25.19
C VAL A 303 -23.84 7.75 25.88
N ALA A 304 -22.75 7.95 25.13
CA ALA A 304 -21.39 7.83 25.65
C ALA A 304 -20.90 9.10 26.39
N GLY A 305 -21.34 10.28 25.97
CA GLY A 305 -20.87 11.59 26.46
C GLY A 305 -21.02 11.79 27.98
N PRO A 306 -22.20 11.55 28.58
CA PRO A 306 -22.41 11.69 30.03
C PRO A 306 -21.55 10.76 30.89
N LEU A 307 -21.09 9.64 30.31
CA LEU A 307 -20.28 8.63 31.00
C LEU A 307 -18.78 8.97 30.97
N SER A 308 -18.37 9.91 30.11
CA SER A 308 -16.97 10.28 29.88
C SER A 308 -16.16 10.66 31.15
N PRO A 309 -16.68 11.45 32.12
CA PRO A 309 -15.90 11.85 33.31
C PRO A 309 -15.63 10.71 34.29
N ARG A 310 -16.39 9.61 34.18
CA ARG A 310 -16.24 8.45 35.07
C ARG A 310 -15.11 7.53 34.61
N TRP A 311 -14.50 7.83 33.46
CA TRP A 311 -13.56 6.99 32.77
C TRP A 311 -12.26 7.75 32.52
N ASP A 312 -11.11 7.09 32.70
CA ASP A 312 -9.83 7.66 32.29
C ASP A 312 -9.87 8.03 30.81
N THR A 313 -9.11 9.04 30.38
CA THR A 313 -9.09 9.55 29.00
C THR A 313 -8.86 8.46 27.94
N GLY A 314 -8.22 7.33 28.29
CA GLY A 314 -8.05 6.18 27.42
C GLY A 314 -9.35 5.40 27.12
N TRP A 315 -10.31 5.37 28.02
CA TRP A 315 -11.57 4.62 27.91
C TRP A 315 -12.67 5.37 27.15
N ALA A 316 -12.42 6.61 26.77
CA ALA A 316 -13.33 7.42 25.98
C ALA A 316 -13.67 6.79 24.62
N VAL A 317 -12.78 6.04 23.97
CA VAL A 317 -13.11 5.37 22.69
C VAL A 317 -13.94 4.09 22.88
N PRO A 318 -13.57 3.14 23.79
CA PRO A 318 -14.38 1.97 24.11
C PRO A 318 -15.83 2.29 24.50
N ALA A 319 -16.03 3.39 25.24
CA ALA A 319 -17.33 3.93 25.61
C ALA A 319 -18.34 4.00 24.47
N HIS A 320 -17.88 4.46 23.29
CA HIS A 320 -18.71 4.69 22.12
C HIS A 320 -18.97 3.39 21.33
N LEU A 321 -18.23 2.31 21.61
CA LEU A 321 -18.40 1.02 20.91
C LEU A 321 -19.69 0.31 21.28
N ALA A 322 -20.07 0.31 22.56
CA ALA A 322 -21.28 -0.38 23.00
C ALA A 322 -22.55 0.16 22.31
N PRO A 323 -22.83 1.49 22.31
CA PRO A 323 -23.96 2.03 21.57
C PRO A 323 -23.79 1.86 20.05
N ALA A 324 -22.57 1.99 19.50
CA ALA A 324 -22.34 1.77 18.06
C ALA A 324 -22.68 0.34 17.62
N LEU A 325 -22.30 -0.67 18.40
CA LEU A 325 -22.63 -2.08 18.13
C LEU A 325 -24.12 -2.32 18.25
N ALA A 326 -24.78 -1.75 19.27
CA ALA A 326 -26.22 -1.84 19.44
C ALA A 326 -26.97 -1.32 18.20
N LEU A 327 -26.50 -0.25 17.56
CA LEU A 327 -27.09 0.30 16.32
C LEU A 327 -26.92 -0.61 15.09
N THR A 328 -25.92 -1.51 15.08
CA THR A 328 -25.69 -2.44 13.96
C THR A 328 -26.55 -3.72 14.04
N LEU A 329 -27.01 -4.11 15.23
CA LEU A 329 -27.78 -5.34 15.45
C LEU A 329 -29.14 -5.38 14.69
N PRO A 330 -29.97 -4.33 14.69
CA PRO A 330 -31.27 -4.35 14.00
C PRO A 330 -31.13 -4.55 12.48
N ALA A 331 -30.00 -4.11 11.91
CA ALA A 331 -29.70 -4.28 10.50
C ALA A 331 -29.26 -5.70 10.14
N ALA A 332 -28.56 -6.34 11.07
CA ALA A 332 -28.07 -7.71 10.93
C ALA A 332 -29.19 -8.76 11.10
N VAL A 333 -30.13 -8.53 12.03
CA VAL A 333 -31.21 -9.48 12.36
C VAL A 333 -32.42 -9.35 11.42
N GLY A 334 -32.43 -8.34 10.52
CA GLY A 334 -33.48 -8.21 9.52
C GLY A 334 -34.85 -7.92 10.13
N ALA A 335 -34.91 -7.07 11.15
CA ALA A 335 -36.18 -6.67 11.78
C ALA A 335 -37.15 -6.12 10.72
N ALA A 336 -38.15 -6.93 10.35
CA ALA A 336 -39.11 -6.64 9.29
C ALA A 336 -40.00 -5.43 9.61
N SER A 337 -40.14 -5.10 10.89
CA SER A 337 -40.91 -3.96 11.39
C SER A 337 -40.24 -2.59 11.21
N VAL A 338 -38.96 -2.54 10.85
CA VAL A 338 -38.21 -1.27 10.73
C VAL A 338 -37.96 -0.90 9.26
N PRO A 339 -38.31 0.34 8.83
CA PRO A 339 -38.06 0.81 7.46
C PRO A 339 -36.60 0.68 7.03
N ALA A 340 -36.38 0.32 5.75
CA ALA A 340 -35.04 0.09 5.22
C ALA A 340 -34.11 1.32 5.32
N ALA A 341 -34.67 2.54 5.27
CA ALA A 341 -33.92 3.79 5.41
C ALA A 341 -33.31 3.95 6.80
N VAL A 342 -34.10 3.71 7.85
CA VAL A 342 -33.66 3.72 9.26
C VAL A 342 -32.60 2.64 9.48
N ARG A 343 -32.89 1.41 9.04
CA ARG A 343 -32.00 0.26 9.21
C ARG A 343 -30.62 0.49 8.56
N ARG A 344 -30.58 0.97 7.31
CA ARG A 344 -29.32 1.27 6.60
C ARG A 344 -28.58 2.46 7.21
N GLY A 345 -29.30 3.50 7.64
CA GLY A 345 -28.71 4.70 8.24
C GLY A 345 -28.01 4.37 9.57
N LEU A 346 -28.71 3.70 10.48
CA LEU A 346 -28.16 3.30 11.79
C LEU A 346 -27.02 2.29 11.64
N ALA A 347 -27.14 1.32 10.71
CA ALA A 347 -26.06 0.38 10.43
C ALA A 347 -24.79 1.08 9.95
N ARG A 348 -24.92 2.05 9.04
CA ARG A 348 -23.77 2.83 8.53
C ARG A 348 -23.15 3.69 9.63
N ALA A 349 -23.96 4.25 10.54
CA ALA A 349 -23.45 5.01 11.68
C ALA A 349 -22.63 4.10 12.61
N GLY A 350 -23.20 2.95 13.02
CA GLY A 350 -22.51 2.00 13.89
C GLY A 350 -21.25 1.40 13.24
N LEU A 351 -21.30 1.05 11.94
CA LEU A 351 -20.13 0.60 11.19
C LEU A 351 -19.06 1.69 11.05
N GLY A 352 -19.47 2.95 10.85
CA GLY A 352 -18.56 4.10 10.78
C GLY A 352 -17.81 4.32 12.09
N VAL A 353 -18.52 4.30 13.22
CA VAL A 353 -17.91 4.47 14.56
C VAL A 353 -17.02 3.30 14.92
N THR A 354 -17.46 2.05 14.68
CA THR A 354 -16.64 0.86 14.95
C THR A 354 -15.38 0.82 14.08
N ALA A 355 -15.47 1.25 12.81
CA ALA A 355 -14.30 1.39 11.95
C ALA A 355 -13.35 2.50 12.42
N ALA A 356 -13.87 3.65 12.83
CA ALA A 356 -13.05 4.74 13.38
C ALA A 356 -12.34 4.32 14.68
N ALA A 357 -13.02 3.60 15.56
CA ALA A 357 -12.45 3.07 16.79
C ALA A 357 -11.36 2.01 16.51
N ALA A 358 -11.59 1.11 15.54
CA ALA A 358 -10.58 0.15 15.11
C ALA A 358 -9.35 0.84 14.49
N LEU A 359 -9.55 1.89 13.69
CA LEU A 359 -8.46 2.68 13.10
C LEU A 359 -7.64 3.41 14.18
N TRP A 360 -8.31 4.02 15.16
CA TRP A 360 -7.66 4.65 16.30
C TRP A 360 -6.81 3.62 17.07
N ALA A 361 -7.40 2.46 17.41
CA ALA A 361 -6.71 1.42 18.16
C ALA A 361 -5.52 0.84 17.39
N LEU A 362 -5.66 0.62 16.06
CA LEU A 362 -4.54 0.20 15.20
C LEU A 362 -3.44 1.25 15.15
N ALA A 363 -3.79 2.53 15.02
CA ALA A 363 -2.83 3.63 15.02
C ALA A 363 -2.04 3.71 16.34
N SER A 364 -2.68 3.40 17.48
CA SER A 364 -2.03 3.32 18.79
C SER A 364 -1.04 2.16 18.92
N VAL A 365 -1.21 1.07 18.17
CA VAL A 365 -0.29 -0.09 18.20
C VAL A 365 0.99 0.17 17.39
N VAL A 366 0.93 0.97 16.32
CA VAL A 366 2.08 1.21 15.42
C VAL A 366 3.34 1.72 16.15
N PRO A 367 3.27 2.72 17.06
CA PRO A 367 4.44 3.18 17.81
C PRO A 367 5.07 2.09 18.68
N SER A 368 4.27 1.21 19.28
CA SER A 368 4.78 0.11 20.11
C SER A 368 5.58 -0.91 19.31
N LEU A 369 5.18 -1.15 18.05
CA LEU A 369 5.94 -2.00 17.13
C LEU A 369 7.21 -1.30 16.63
N ALA A 370 7.15 0.00 16.37
CA ALA A 370 8.32 0.78 15.94
C ALA A 370 9.37 0.91 17.06
N ALA A 371 8.94 1.09 18.31
CA ALA A 371 9.83 1.13 19.48
C ALA A 371 10.66 -0.16 19.61
N ARG A 372 10.09 -1.31 19.23
CA ARG A 372 10.77 -2.61 19.25
C ARG A 372 11.97 -2.70 18.32
N LEU A 373 12.01 -1.88 17.26
CA LEU A 373 13.17 -1.84 16.35
C LEU A 373 14.42 -1.25 17.03
N ARG A 374 14.28 -0.54 18.16
CA ARG A 374 15.41 -0.03 18.93
C ARG A 374 16.31 -1.14 19.50
N VAL A 375 15.76 -2.34 19.73
CA VAL A 375 16.53 -3.53 20.16
C VAL A 375 17.63 -3.89 19.16
N LEU A 376 17.47 -3.54 17.88
CA LEU A 376 18.50 -3.78 16.87
C LEU A 376 19.73 -2.87 17.03
N GLY A 377 19.63 -1.78 17.80
CA GLY A 377 20.77 -0.92 18.12
C GLY A 377 21.72 -1.57 19.11
N GLU A 378 21.19 -2.24 20.13
CA GLU A 378 21.96 -2.94 21.17
C GLU A 378 21.31 -4.30 21.48
N VAL A 379 21.79 -5.35 20.79
CA VAL A 379 21.32 -6.72 20.98
C VAL A 379 21.81 -7.24 22.34
N TRP A 380 20.93 -7.93 23.08
CA TRP A 380 21.17 -8.45 24.43
C TRP A 380 21.46 -7.39 25.50
N ALA A 381 20.95 -6.18 25.32
CA ALA A 381 21.01 -5.11 26.33
C ALA A 381 20.08 -5.33 27.54
N ALA A 382 19.14 -6.28 27.47
CA ALA A 382 18.14 -6.55 28.51
C ALA A 382 17.36 -5.29 28.92
N THR A 383 16.92 -4.52 27.93
CA THR A 383 16.21 -3.26 28.12
C THR A 383 14.79 -3.51 28.65
N THR A 384 14.49 -2.97 29.83
CA THR A 384 13.12 -2.92 30.32
C THR A 384 12.36 -1.82 29.58
N PRO A 385 11.30 -2.14 28.81
CA PRO A 385 10.52 -1.10 28.16
C PRO A 385 9.81 -0.22 29.20
N GLU A 386 9.98 1.10 29.11
CA GLU A 386 9.17 2.04 29.88
C GLU A 386 7.70 1.96 29.44
N VAL A 387 6.80 1.69 30.39
CA VAL A 387 5.36 1.60 30.12
C VAL A 387 4.76 2.99 30.28
N ASP A 388 4.59 3.70 29.16
CA ASP A 388 3.81 4.93 29.13
C ASP A 388 2.30 4.61 29.24
N ARG A 389 1.77 4.73 30.47
CA ARG A 389 0.34 4.70 30.87
C ARG A 389 -0.46 3.40 30.57
N PRO A 390 -0.55 2.45 31.53
CA PRO A 390 -1.25 1.17 31.35
C PRO A 390 -2.76 1.28 31.10
N ALA A 391 -3.43 2.33 31.61
CA ALA A 391 -4.88 2.52 31.45
C ALA A 391 -5.30 2.71 29.98
N THR A 392 -4.52 3.46 29.19
CA THR A 392 -4.77 3.67 27.76
C THR A 392 -4.52 2.39 26.95
N GLY A 393 -3.56 1.57 27.39
CA GLY A 393 -3.25 0.30 26.75
C GLY A 393 -4.38 -0.72 26.85
N ALA A 394 -5.00 -0.86 28.02
CA ALA A 394 -6.15 -1.77 28.21
C ALA A 394 -7.32 -1.39 27.28
N ALA A 395 -7.63 -0.10 27.17
CA ALA A 395 -8.70 0.41 26.32
C ALA A 395 -8.50 0.10 24.83
N VAL A 396 -7.26 0.21 24.33
CA VAL A 396 -6.88 -0.14 22.95
C VAL A 396 -7.09 -1.64 22.70
N ALA A 397 -6.64 -2.50 23.62
CA ALA A 397 -6.80 -3.95 23.50
C ALA A 397 -8.28 -4.35 23.48
N VAL A 398 -9.10 -3.82 24.40
CA VAL A 398 -10.55 -4.08 24.45
C VAL A 398 -11.22 -3.62 23.16
N THR A 399 -10.87 -2.44 22.65
CA THR A 399 -11.42 -1.91 21.39
C THR A 399 -11.16 -2.85 20.21
N LEU A 400 -9.94 -3.36 20.06
CA LEU A 400 -9.58 -4.30 19.00
C LEU A 400 -10.31 -5.64 19.13
N LEU A 401 -10.41 -6.18 20.35
CA LEU A 401 -11.08 -7.46 20.59
C LEU A 401 -12.60 -7.39 20.39
N VAL A 402 -13.23 -6.30 20.84
CA VAL A 402 -14.66 -6.07 20.67
C VAL A 402 -15.01 -5.86 19.19
N THR A 403 -14.23 -5.06 18.46
CA THR A 403 -14.43 -4.87 17.01
C THR A 403 -14.13 -6.14 16.21
N ALA A 404 -13.14 -6.94 16.62
CA ALA A 404 -12.90 -8.27 16.05
C ALA A 404 -14.07 -9.23 16.28
N GLY A 405 -14.65 -9.23 17.49
CA GLY A 405 -15.84 -10.03 17.83
C GLY A 405 -17.05 -9.63 16.98
N ALA A 406 -17.27 -8.33 16.77
CA ALA A 406 -18.31 -7.82 15.89
C ALA A 406 -18.11 -8.24 14.42
N ALA A 407 -16.88 -8.13 13.92
CA ALA A 407 -16.53 -8.60 12.57
C ALA A 407 -16.69 -10.13 12.43
N ALA A 408 -16.36 -10.90 13.47
CA ALA A 408 -16.55 -12.34 13.49
C ALA A 408 -18.04 -12.72 13.47
N ALA A 409 -18.89 -12.00 14.22
CA ALA A 409 -20.34 -12.16 14.18
C ALA A 409 -20.89 -11.83 12.78
N ALA A 410 -20.46 -10.73 12.17
CA ALA A 410 -20.83 -10.37 10.81
C ALA A 410 -20.39 -11.44 9.78
N ALA A 411 -19.22 -12.04 9.95
CA ALA A 411 -18.73 -13.11 9.08
C ALA A 411 -19.55 -14.41 9.17
N ARG A 412 -20.18 -14.66 10.33
CA ARG A 412 -21.12 -15.79 10.53
C ARG A 412 -22.47 -15.50 9.87
N LEU A 413 -22.95 -14.26 9.95
CA LEU A 413 -24.23 -13.84 9.37
C LEU A 413 -24.17 -13.67 7.85
N MET A 414 -22.99 -13.35 7.29
CA MET A 414 -22.78 -13.13 5.85
C MET A 414 -21.74 -14.11 5.28
N PRO A 415 -22.04 -15.42 5.22
CA PRO A 415 -21.06 -16.43 4.83
C PRO A 415 -20.54 -16.28 3.39
N ALA A 416 -21.32 -15.62 2.52
CA ALA A 416 -20.95 -15.33 1.13
C ALA A 416 -19.84 -14.27 0.97
N ARG A 417 -19.53 -13.48 2.01
CA ARG A 417 -18.49 -12.44 1.96
C ARG A 417 -17.28 -12.78 2.83
N PRO A 418 -16.05 -12.80 2.27
CA PRO A 418 -14.85 -13.11 3.04
C PRO A 418 -14.32 -11.92 3.87
N GLU A 419 -14.63 -10.69 3.46
CA GLU A 419 -14.17 -9.42 4.07
C GLU A 419 -14.32 -9.35 5.61
N PRO A 420 -15.49 -9.61 6.21
CA PRO A 420 -15.64 -9.52 7.67
C PRO A 420 -14.81 -10.59 8.40
N GLY A 421 -14.60 -11.75 7.79
CA GLY A 421 -13.76 -12.80 8.36
C GLY A 421 -12.28 -12.43 8.34
N VAL A 422 -11.82 -11.73 7.29
CA VAL A 422 -10.46 -11.19 7.21
C VAL A 422 -10.25 -10.14 8.30
N LEU A 423 -11.19 -9.20 8.42
CA LEU A 423 -11.12 -8.13 9.43
C LEU A 423 -11.11 -8.69 10.85
N ALA A 424 -11.93 -9.71 11.14
CA ALA A 424 -11.96 -10.37 12.44
C ALA A 424 -10.61 -11.00 12.81
N VAL A 425 -9.93 -11.64 11.85
CA VAL A 425 -8.59 -12.22 12.08
C VAL A 425 -7.55 -11.14 12.32
N VAL A 426 -7.52 -10.10 11.49
CA VAL A 426 -6.53 -9.02 11.60
C VAL A 426 -6.69 -8.25 12.92
N LEU A 427 -7.91 -7.83 13.25
CA LEU A 427 -8.20 -7.08 14.49
C LEU A 427 -8.03 -7.98 15.72
N GLY A 428 -8.47 -9.25 15.65
CA GLY A 428 -8.33 -10.19 16.75
C GLY A 428 -6.86 -10.51 17.04
N TRP A 429 -6.05 -10.71 15.98
CA TRP A 429 -4.61 -10.87 16.11
C TRP A 429 -3.96 -9.60 16.68
N ALA A 430 -4.25 -8.42 16.14
CA ALA A 430 -3.68 -7.16 16.62
C ALA A 430 -4.00 -6.91 18.11
N GLY A 431 -5.26 -7.16 18.51
CA GLY A 431 -5.70 -7.03 19.90
C GLY A 431 -4.99 -8.02 20.83
N LEU A 432 -5.01 -9.32 20.51
CA LEU A 432 -4.36 -10.35 21.33
C LEU A 432 -2.83 -10.21 21.37
N PHE A 433 -2.21 -9.75 20.28
CA PHE A 433 -0.77 -9.58 20.18
C PHE A 433 -0.26 -8.35 20.93
N ALA A 434 -1.03 -7.25 20.91
CA ALA A 434 -0.68 -6.01 21.59
C ALA A 434 -1.08 -6.02 23.09
N ALA A 435 -2.15 -6.75 23.47
CA ALA A 435 -2.68 -6.74 24.82
C ALA A 435 -1.64 -7.01 25.93
N PRO A 436 -0.76 -8.02 25.83
CA PRO A 436 0.22 -8.28 26.89
C PRO A 436 1.18 -7.11 27.13
N VAL A 437 1.61 -6.46 26.06
CA VAL A 437 2.50 -5.28 26.11
C VAL A 437 1.76 -4.10 26.72
N LEU A 438 0.54 -3.86 26.25
CA LEU A 438 -0.29 -2.73 26.65
C LEU A 438 -0.78 -2.81 28.10
N LEU A 439 -0.93 -4.03 28.64
CA LEU A 439 -1.32 -4.29 30.01
C LEU A 439 -0.13 -4.31 30.99
N GLY A 440 1.10 -4.14 30.50
CA GLY A 440 2.30 -4.08 31.34
C GLY A 440 2.69 -5.43 31.95
N PHE A 441 2.38 -6.55 31.29
CA PHE A 441 2.83 -7.86 31.75
C PHE A 441 4.36 -7.99 31.70
N PRO A 442 4.96 -8.87 32.54
CA PRO A 442 6.40 -9.11 32.49
C PRO A 442 6.83 -9.65 31.12
N VAL A 443 8.06 -9.33 30.69
CA VAL A 443 8.58 -9.63 29.34
C VAL A 443 8.40 -11.10 28.95
N ALA A 444 8.60 -12.04 29.88
CA ALA A 444 8.39 -13.46 29.62
C ALA A 444 6.93 -13.81 29.29
N ALA A 445 5.97 -13.23 30.02
CA ALA A 445 4.54 -13.39 29.75
C ALA A 445 4.13 -12.74 28.42
N VAL A 446 4.74 -11.59 28.09
CA VAL A 446 4.53 -10.92 26.80
C VAL A 446 4.99 -11.80 25.64
N LEU A 447 6.23 -12.29 25.67
CA LEU A 447 6.78 -13.10 24.58
C LEU A 447 6.04 -14.43 24.43
N THR A 448 5.67 -15.08 25.53
CA THR A 448 4.90 -16.34 25.49
C THR A 448 3.49 -16.13 24.94
N ALA A 449 2.79 -15.07 25.34
CA ALA A 449 1.48 -14.73 24.79
C ALA A 449 1.57 -14.39 23.29
N GLN A 450 2.53 -13.55 22.88
CA GLN A 450 2.73 -13.19 21.48
C GLN A 450 3.10 -14.40 20.61
N LEU A 451 3.97 -15.29 21.11
CA LEU A 451 4.31 -16.55 20.45
C LEU A 451 3.09 -17.48 20.33
N SER A 452 2.26 -17.56 21.36
CA SER A 452 1.03 -18.35 21.33
C SER A 452 0.05 -17.83 20.27
N VAL A 453 -0.09 -16.51 20.18
CA VAL A 453 -0.95 -15.84 19.18
C VAL A 453 -0.41 -16.04 17.76
N THR A 454 0.90 -16.01 17.54
CA THR A 454 1.50 -16.26 16.21
C THR A 454 1.33 -17.70 15.77
N VAL A 455 1.54 -18.66 16.68
CA VAL A 455 1.31 -20.09 16.42
C VAL A 455 -0.17 -20.34 16.13
N ALA A 456 -1.08 -19.73 16.88
CA ALA A 456 -2.52 -19.83 16.64
C ALA A 456 -2.94 -19.25 15.27
N ALA A 457 -2.36 -18.12 14.86
CA ALA A 457 -2.57 -17.54 13.53
C ALA A 457 -2.03 -18.45 12.42
N GLY A 458 -0.84 -19.04 12.61
CA GLY A 458 -0.26 -20.02 11.69
C GLY A 458 -1.12 -21.28 11.56
N ALA A 459 -1.61 -21.82 12.68
CA ALA A 459 -2.55 -22.93 12.69
C ALA A 459 -3.86 -22.57 11.96
N LEU A 460 -4.37 -21.35 12.13
CA LEU A 460 -5.56 -20.87 11.42
C LEU A 460 -5.34 -20.79 9.91
N ALA A 461 -4.15 -20.37 9.46
CA ALA A 461 -3.77 -20.34 8.04
C ALA A 461 -3.67 -21.74 7.41
N LEU A 462 -3.32 -22.74 8.21
CA LEU A 462 -3.21 -24.14 7.79
C LEU A 462 -4.55 -24.89 7.81
N ARG A 463 -5.61 -24.34 8.40
CA ARG A 463 -6.93 -24.99 8.43
C ARG A 463 -7.55 -25.01 7.02
N PRO A 464 -7.89 -26.18 6.46
CA PRO A 464 -8.58 -26.26 5.19
C PRO A 464 -9.97 -25.64 5.32
N ARG A 465 -10.24 -24.57 4.54
CA ARG A 465 -11.57 -23.94 4.46
C ARG A 465 -11.94 -23.67 3.00
N PRO A 466 -12.91 -24.41 2.42
CA PRO A 466 -13.37 -24.12 1.07
C PRO A 466 -14.02 -22.73 1.00
N GLY A 467 -13.67 -21.94 -0.02
CA GLY A 467 -14.27 -20.63 -0.30
C GLY A 467 -13.80 -19.44 0.56
N ARG A 468 -12.86 -19.62 1.49
CA ARG A 468 -12.36 -18.53 2.39
C ARG A 468 -10.84 -18.31 2.32
N SER A 469 -10.27 -18.30 1.11
CA SER A 469 -8.84 -18.09 0.88
C SER A 469 -8.31 -16.81 1.53
N GLY A 470 -9.08 -15.71 1.48
CA GLY A 470 -8.68 -14.43 2.09
C GLY A 470 -8.41 -14.51 3.59
N VAL A 471 -9.19 -15.29 4.34
CA VAL A 471 -9.00 -15.44 5.80
C VAL A 471 -7.71 -16.20 6.11
N GLY A 472 -7.40 -17.24 5.32
CA GLY A 472 -6.16 -17.99 5.45
C GLY A 472 -4.93 -17.14 5.11
N ILE A 473 -5.00 -16.33 4.06
CA ILE A 473 -3.94 -15.40 3.66
C ILE A 473 -3.71 -14.33 4.75
N ALA A 474 -4.78 -13.74 5.28
CA ALA A 474 -4.70 -12.78 6.37
C ALA A 474 -4.08 -13.40 7.63
N ALA A 475 -4.49 -14.62 7.99
CA ALA A 475 -3.90 -15.36 9.10
C ALA A 475 -2.41 -15.65 8.88
N ALA A 476 -2.00 -16.00 7.67
CA ALA A 476 -0.59 -16.20 7.31
C ALA A 476 0.22 -14.90 7.40
N GLY A 477 -0.35 -13.78 6.94
CA GLY A 477 0.25 -12.45 7.08
C GLY A 477 0.44 -12.06 8.55
N CYS A 478 -0.58 -12.25 9.39
CA CYS A 478 -0.50 -12.03 10.83
C CYS A 478 0.55 -12.93 11.51
N ALA A 479 0.60 -14.21 11.14
CA ALA A 479 1.60 -15.14 11.66
C ALA A 479 3.03 -14.73 11.27
N LEU A 480 3.24 -14.30 10.03
CA LEU A 480 4.54 -13.81 9.55
C LEU A 480 4.98 -12.53 10.27
N LEU A 481 4.09 -11.53 10.33
CA LEU A 481 4.36 -10.25 10.99
C LEU A 481 4.65 -10.46 12.48
N GLY A 482 3.85 -11.29 13.15
CA GLY A 482 4.08 -11.57 14.56
C GLY A 482 5.33 -12.42 14.79
N ALA A 483 5.64 -13.42 13.95
CA ALA A 483 6.90 -14.18 14.06
C ALA A 483 8.12 -13.25 13.95
N GLY A 484 8.10 -12.32 12.98
CA GLY A 484 9.11 -11.27 12.85
C GLY A 484 9.21 -10.38 14.08
N SER A 485 8.07 -9.87 14.57
CA SER A 485 8.03 -8.98 15.72
C SER A 485 8.51 -9.64 17.02
N VAL A 486 8.08 -10.89 17.29
CA VAL A 486 8.50 -11.65 18.48
C VAL A 486 9.97 -12.02 18.38
N ALA A 487 10.48 -12.39 17.20
CA ALA A 487 11.90 -12.68 17.02
C ALA A 487 12.77 -11.44 17.30
N VAL A 488 12.41 -10.27 16.78
CA VAL A 488 13.12 -9.02 17.09
C VAL A 488 13.01 -8.67 18.57
N GLY A 489 11.84 -8.86 19.19
CA GLY A 489 11.66 -8.66 20.62
C GLY A 489 12.49 -9.60 21.49
N ALA A 490 12.71 -10.83 21.03
CA ALA A 490 13.48 -11.83 21.76
C ALA A 490 14.99 -11.54 21.77
N LEU A 491 15.49 -10.73 20.83
CA LEU A 491 16.90 -10.31 20.75
C LEU A 491 17.35 -9.46 21.94
N ASP A 492 16.42 -8.95 22.75
CA ASP A 492 16.76 -8.20 23.96
C ASP A 492 17.33 -9.11 25.07
N GLY A 493 17.01 -10.41 25.08
CA GLY A 493 17.48 -11.37 26.09
C GLY A 493 18.03 -12.66 25.49
N ARG A 494 19.18 -13.14 26.00
CA ARG A 494 19.87 -14.36 25.49
C ARG A 494 18.98 -15.61 25.51
N LEU A 495 18.41 -15.94 26.66
CA LEU A 495 17.52 -17.10 26.81
C LEU A 495 16.24 -16.94 25.97
N ALA A 496 15.67 -15.73 25.93
CA ALA A 496 14.50 -15.43 25.13
C ALA A 496 14.76 -15.65 23.63
N THR A 497 15.91 -15.20 23.12
CA THR A 497 16.32 -15.37 21.72
C THR A 497 16.30 -16.85 21.33
N VAL A 498 16.96 -17.72 22.13
CA VAL A 498 17.06 -19.15 21.84
C VAL A 498 15.70 -19.84 21.91
N LEU A 499 14.92 -19.58 22.96
CA LEU A 499 13.61 -20.22 23.16
C LEU A 499 12.60 -19.81 22.09
N VAL A 500 12.54 -18.52 21.74
CA VAL A 500 11.62 -18.01 20.72
C VAL A 500 12.00 -18.52 19.34
N LEU A 501 13.27 -18.41 18.94
CA LEU A 501 13.71 -18.89 17.62
C LEU A 501 13.55 -20.41 17.50
N GLY A 502 13.82 -21.16 18.57
CA GLY A 502 13.56 -22.60 18.67
C GLY A 502 12.07 -22.92 18.49
N ALA A 503 11.19 -22.22 19.20
CA ALA A 503 9.76 -22.44 19.10
C ALA A 503 9.18 -22.04 17.72
N LEU A 504 9.64 -20.95 17.13
CA LEU A 504 9.25 -20.53 15.77
C LEU A 504 9.72 -21.54 14.71
N THR A 505 10.93 -22.09 14.87
CA THR A 505 11.46 -23.16 14.01
C THR A 505 10.60 -24.42 14.11
N ALA A 506 10.28 -24.84 15.34
CA ALA A 506 9.44 -26.00 15.60
C ALA A 506 8.01 -25.82 15.05
N ALA A 507 7.41 -24.64 15.25
CA ALA A 507 6.09 -24.32 14.73
C ALA A 507 6.06 -24.30 13.19
N GLY A 508 7.07 -23.72 12.55
CA GLY A 508 7.21 -23.74 11.09
C GLY A 508 7.37 -25.17 10.55
N ALA A 509 8.19 -25.99 11.20
CA ALA A 509 8.39 -27.39 10.83
C ALA A 509 7.10 -28.22 11.00
N ALA A 510 6.39 -28.04 12.12
CA ALA A 510 5.08 -28.67 12.35
C ALA A 510 4.05 -28.23 11.29
N GLY A 511 4.04 -26.96 10.93
CA GLY A 511 3.17 -26.41 9.88
C GLY A 511 3.48 -26.97 8.48
N ALA A 512 4.77 -27.13 8.14
CA ALA A 512 5.21 -27.78 6.91
C ALA A 512 4.78 -29.26 6.86
N ALA A 513 4.83 -29.96 8.00
CA ALA A 513 4.42 -31.36 8.13
C ALA A 513 2.90 -31.58 8.16
N TYR A 514 2.09 -30.53 8.37
CA TYR A 514 0.64 -30.61 8.52
C TYR A 514 -0.08 -30.90 7.19
N ARG A 515 -0.10 -32.18 6.77
CA ARG A 515 -0.62 -32.66 5.47
C ARG A 515 -1.99 -32.11 5.04
N PRO A 516 -2.99 -31.93 5.94
CA PRO A 516 -4.31 -31.42 5.55
C PRO A 516 -4.30 -29.95 5.08
N GLY A 517 -3.22 -29.21 5.33
CA GLY A 517 -3.11 -27.79 5.01
C GLY A 517 -2.88 -27.49 3.53
N PRO A 518 -3.25 -26.28 3.08
CA PRO A 518 -3.05 -25.87 1.70
C PRO A 518 -1.56 -25.81 1.35
N GLY A 519 -1.21 -26.20 0.12
CA GLY A 519 0.19 -26.32 -0.31
C GLY A 519 1.00 -25.02 -0.15
N TRP A 520 0.42 -23.86 -0.47
CA TRP A 520 1.09 -22.57 -0.35
C TRP A 520 1.47 -22.23 1.10
N ALA A 521 0.60 -22.53 2.07
CA ALA A 521 0.85 -22.23 3.49
C ALA A 521 1.92 -23.17 4.07
N ARG A 522 1.88 -24.45 3.68
CA ARG A 522 2.93 -25.42 4.05
C ARG A 522 4.29 -25.05 3.48
N SER A 523 4.33 -24.63 2.22
CA SER A 523 5.54 -24.11 1.57
C SER A 523 6.09 -22.88 2.30
N GLY A 524 5.22 -21.92 2.64
CA GLY A 524 5.61 -20.75 3.43
C GLY A 524 6.15 -21.12 4.82
N ALA A 525 5.49 -22.04 5.51
CA ALA A 525 5.93 -22.53 6.83
C ALA A 525 7.31 -23.20 6.77
N ALA A 526 7.62 -23.97 5.71
CA ALA A 526 8.94 -24.56 5.53
C ALA A 526 10.03 -23.52 5.25
N VAL A 527 9.75 -22.52 4.41
CA VAL A 527 10.70 -21.41 4.16
C VAL A 527 11.01 -20.68 5.47
N LEU A 528 9.98 -20.37 6.27
CA LEU A 528 10.14 -19.73 7.57
C LEU A 528 10.90 -20.62 8.55
N ALA A 529 10.64 -21.94 8.59
CA ALA A 529 11.37 -22.86 9.45
C ALA A 529 12.88 -22.87 9.14
N VAL A 530 13.26 -22.83 7.85
CA VAL A 530 14.68 -22.75 7.44
C VAL A 530 15.29 -21.40 7.86
N GLY A 531 14.56 -20.30 7.68
CA GLY A 531 15.01 -18.97 8.12
C GLY A 531 15.22 -18.89 9.63
N TRP A 532 14.25 -19.36 10.42
CA TRP A 532 14.34 -19.36 11.89
C TRP A 532 15.40 -20.33 12.42
N ALA A 533 15.59 -21.50 11.77
CA ALA A 533 16.67 -22.42 12.10
C ALA A 533 18.05 -21.79 11.85
N THR A 534 18.18 -21.02 10.77
CA THR A 534 19.41 -20.27 10.45
C THR A 534 19.69 -19.20 11.50
N ALA A 535 18.68 -18.41 11.87
CA ALA A 535 18.79 -17.42 12.93
C ALA A 535 19.10 -18.05 14.29
N LEU A 536 18.49 -19.19 14.61
CA LEU A 536 18.77 -19.95 15.84
C LEU A 536 20.22 -20.44 15.86
N SER A 537 20.71 -21.00 14.75
CA SER A 537 22.11 -21.43 14.64
C SER A 537 23.06 -20.25 14.85
N ALA A 538 22.79 -19.09 14.25
CA ALA A 538 23.62 -17.89 14.44
C ALA A 538 23.56 -17.40 15.90
N ALA A 539 22.39 -17.41 16.53
CA ALA A 539 22.24 -17.02 17.94
C ALA A 539 23.00 -17.97 18.88
N LEU A 540 22.95 -19.28 18.64
CA LEU A 540 23.73 -20.26 19.41
C LEU A 540 25.24 -20.05 19.23
N CYS A 541 25.69 -19.76 18.01
CA CYS A 541 27.08 -19.41 17.75
C CYS A 541 27.50 -18.10 18.42
N ALA A 542 26.62 -17.11 18.48
CA ALA A 542 26.88 -15.84 19.15
C ALA A 542 26.95 -15.98 20.70
N LEU A 543 26.34 -17.04 21.25
CA LEU A 543 26.46 -17.38 22.67
C LEU A 543 27.73 -18.17 22.99
N SER A 544 28.33 -18.81 21.98
CA SER A 544 29.64 -19.42 22.12
C SER A 544 30.73 -18.38 21.85
N ASP A 545 31.83 -18.40 22.60
CA ASP A 545 32.99 -17.51 22.39
C ASP A 545 33.78 -17.82 21.08
N LEU A 546 33.12 -18.47 20.11
CA LEU A 546 33.62 -18.78 18.78
C LEU A 546 33.70 -17.50 17.96
N ALA A 547 34.87 -17.28 17.34
CA ALA A 547 35.03 -16.20 16.36
C ALA A 547 33.98 -16.33 15.24
N VAL A 548 33.50 -15.18 14.73
CA VAL A 548 32.43 -15.08 13.72
C VAL A 548 32.68 -15.95 12.49
N VAL A 549 33.95 -16.12 12.11
CA VAL A 549 34.39 -16.99 11.02
C VAL A 549 33.92 -18.44 11.20
N TRP A 550 33.93 -18.95 12.44
CA TRP A 550 33.54 -20.32 12.78
C TRP A 550 32.03 -20.52 12.94
N TRP A 551 31.22 -19.50 12.66
CA TRP A 551 29.76 -19.63 12.61
C TRP A 551 29.31 -20.27 11.28
N ALA A 552 30.19 -20.30 10.28
CA ALA A 552 29.88 -20.84 8.95
C ALA A 552 29.48 -22.33 8.96
N PRO A 553 30.19 -23.27 9.64
CA PRO A 553 29.80 -24.69 9.64
C PRO A 553 28.44 -24.97 10.29
N PRO A 554 28.09 -24.42 11.48
CA PRO A 554 26.75 -24.58 12.06
C PRO A 554 25.63 -24.02 11.17
N VAL A 555 25.84 -22.83 10.58
CA VAL A 555 24.86 -22.21 9.66
C VAL A 555 24.65 -23.09 8.42
N LEU A 556 25.74 -23.65 7.87
CA LEU A 556 25.68 -24.55 6.73
C LEU A 556 25.03 -25.91 7.07
N ALA A 557 25.12 -26.36 8.32
CA ALA A 557 24.46 -27.58 8.78
C ALA A 557 22.92 -27.50 8.63
N VAL A 558 22.34 -26.30 8.70
CA VAL A 558 20.90 -26.09 8.39
C VAL A 558 20.58 -26.45 6.94
N ALA A 559 21.41 -26.00 5.99
CA ALA A 559 21.26 -26.35 4.58
C ALA A 559 21.49 -27.85 4.33
N ALA A 560 22.49 -28.43 5.01
CA ALA A 560 22.75 -29.88 4.96
C ALA A 560 21.54 -30.70 5.46
N ALA A 561 20.92 -30.29 6.56
CA ALA A 561 19.72 -30.94 7.10
C ALA A 561 18.55 -30.86 6.11
N VAL A 562 18.33 -29.72 5.46
CA VAL A 562 17.31 -29.58 4.40
C VAL A 562 17.54 -30.55 3.25
N VAL A 563 18.78 -30.66 2.78
CA VAL A 563 19.14 -31.59 1.70
C VAL A 563 18.96 -33.05 2.11
N ALA A 564 19.40 -33.40 3.33
CA ALA A 564 19.35 -34.76 3.86
C ALA A 564 17.92 -35.26 4.11
N PHE A 565 17.07 -34.44 4.74
CA PHE A 565 15.69 -34.81 5.08
C PHE A 565 14.67 -34.45 3.99
N GLY A 566 15.04 -33.62 3.01
CA GLY A 566 14.22 -33.19 1.88
C GLY A 566 13.41 -34.28 1.17
N PRO A 567 13.93 -35.50 0.93
CA PRO A 567 13.17 -36.58 0.28
C PRO A 567 11.86 -36.95 1.01
N ARG A 568 11.78 -36.70 2.32
CA ARG A 568 10.61 -37.02 3.15
C ARG A 568 9.49 -35.98 3.05
N TRP A 569 9.73 -34.83 2.40
CA TRP A 569 8.87 -33.64 2.51
C TRP A 569 7.91 -33.40 1.33
N GLY A 570 7.93 -34.27 0.31
CA GLY A 570 7.00 -34.21 -0.82
C GLY A 570 6.96 -32.84 -1.51
N ALA A 571 5.77 -32.26 -1.66
CA ALA A 571 5.54 -30.97 -2.33
C ALA A 571 6.24 -29.77 -1.67
N VAL A 572 6.60 -29.86 -0.40
CA VAL A 572 7.23 -28.77 0.39
C VAL A 572 8.75 -28.78 0.25
N ARG A 573 9.32 -29.82 -0.38
CA ARG A 573 10.77 -29.98 -0.58
C ARG A 573 11.38 -28.85 -1.41
N VAL A 574 10.80 -28.52 -2.56
CA VAL A 574 11.35 -27.49 -3.47
C VAL A 574 11.49 -26.11 -2.81
N PRO A 575 10.46 -25.56 -2.13
CA PRO A 575 10.60 -24.28 -1.45
C PRO A 575 11.57 -24.33 -0.26
N ALA A 576 11.66 -25.45 0.46
CA ALA A 576 12.66 -25.61 1.52
C ALA A 576 14.09 -25.65 0.96
N GLU A 577 14.33 -26.40 -0.12
CA GLU A 577 15.62 -26.42 -0.83
C GLU A 577 15.99 -25.02 -1.35
N ALA A 578 15.03 -24.27 -1.91
CA ALA A 578 15.25 -22.90 -2.36
C ALA A 578 15.61 -21.96 -1.18
N ALA A 579 14.91 -22.08 -0.05
CA ALA A 579 15.21 -21.31 1.16
C ALA A 579 16.60 -21.62 1.72
N SER A 580 17.10 -22.85 1.56
CA SER A 580 18.43 -23.27 2.04
C SER A 580 19.62 -22.65 1.31
N ILE A 581 19.39 -21.97 0.17
CA ILE A 581 20.43 -21.20 -0.52
C ILE A 581 20.90 -20.03 0.35
N ALA A 582 19.97 -19.36 1.05
CA ALA A 582 20.28 -18.22 1.91
C ALA A 582 21.29 -18.56 3.04
N PRO A 583 21.09 -19.61 3.87
CA PRO A 583 22.09 -20.02 4.85
C PRO A 583 23.40 -20.47 4.19
N GLY A 584 23.37 -21.10 3.02
CA GLY A 584 24.59 -21.45 2.29
C GLY A 584 25.42 -20.23 1.89
N VAL A 585 24.79 -19.18 1.35
CA VAL A 585 25.45 -17.91 1.02
C VAL A 585 25.93 -17.19 2.28
N LEU A 586 25.11 -17.17 3.33
CA LEU A 586 25.49 -16.56 4.61
C LEU A 586 26.72 -17.24 5.22
N ALA A 587 26.80 -18.57 5.21
CA ALA A 587 27.96 -19.32 5.70
C ALA A 587 29.24 -18.95 4.93
N LEU A 588 29.16 -18.82 3.59
CA LEU A 588 30.30 -18.40 2.78
C LEU A 588 30.71 -16.95 3.07
N ALA A 589 29.76 -16.05 3.28
CA ALA A 589 30.03 -14.65 3.64
C ALA A 589 30.71 -14.53 5.01
N LEU A 590 30.26 -15.29 6.01
CA LEU A 590 30.85 -15.33 7.36
C LEU A 590 32.30 -15.84 7.33
N ALA A 591 32.59 -16.81 6.46
CA ALA A 591 33.93 -17.36 6.32
C ALA A 591 34.87 -16.52 5.43
N ALA A 592 34.35 -15.57 4.64
CA ALA A 592 35.11 -14.81 3.66
C ALA A 592 36.35 -14.04 4.20
N PRO A 593 36.34 -13.47 5.42
CA PRO A 593 37.51 -12.76 5.96
C PRO A 593 38.74 -13.65 6.18
N ASP A 594 38.55 -14.95 6.37
CA ASP A 594 39.61 -15.91 6.66
C ASP A 594 39.68 -17.00 5.60
N ARG A 595 40.76 -16.99 4.80
CA ARG A 595 40.93 -17.91 3.67
C ARG A 595 40.83 -19.41 4.06
N PRO A 596 41.48 -19.92 5.12
CA PRO A 596 41.34 -21.33 5.49
C PRO A 596 39.92 -21.70 5.90
N ALA A 597 39.20 -20.84 6.63
CA ALA A 597 37.80 -21.08 6.95
C ALA A 597 36.89 -21.01 5.71
N LEU A 598 37.14 -20.08 4.77
CA LEU A 598 36.42 -20.01 3.50
C LEU A 598 36.61 -21.29 2.68
N ALA A 599 37.82 -21.83 2.62
CA ALA A 599 38.09 -23.09 1.95
C ALA A 599 37.30 -24.25 2.57
N LEU A 600 37.22 -24.30 3.90
CA LEU A 600 36.42 -25.30 4.62
C LEU A 600 34.92 -25.13 4.32
N ALA A 601 34.39 -23.91 4.37
CA ALA A 601 32.99 -23.62 4.09
C ALA A 601 32.59 -23.97 2.64
N LEU A 602 33.46 -23.65 1.66
CA LEU A 602 33.28 -24.05 0.26
C LEU A 602 33.31 -25.57 0.10
N ALA A 603 34.22 -26.28 0.78
CA ALA A 603 34.29 -27.73 0.74
C ALA A 603 33.02 -28.37 1.32
N LEU A 604 32.57 -27.92 2.49
CA LEU A 604 31.34 -28.42 3.10
C LEU A 604 30.11 -28.10 2.24
N ALA A 605 30.03 -26.91 1.63
CA ALA A 605 28.94 -26.55 0.71
C ALA A 605 28.97 -27.45 -0.54
N GLY A 606 30.16 -27.76 -1.04
CA GLY A 606 30.39 -28.73 -2.11
C GLY A 606 29.85 -30.13 -1.74
N VAL A 607 30.09 -30.59 -0.51
CA VAL A 607 29.54 -31.86 0.01
C VAL A 607 28.01 -31.82 0.05
N VAL A 608 27.40 -30.71 0.50
CA VAL A 608 25.93 -30.55 0.50
C VAL A 608 25.37 -30.59 -0.92
N CYS A 609 25.99 -29.91 -1.88
CA CYS A 609 25.57 -29.98 -3.29
C CYS A 609 25.80 -31.37 -3.89
N ALA A 610 26.89 -32.06 -3.54
CA ALA A 610 27.21 -33.39 -4.03
C ALA A 610 26.20 -34.43 -3.53
N THR A 611 25.86 -34.40 -2.24
CA THR A 611 24.81 -35.26 -1.67
C THR A 611 23.44 -34.99 -2.32
N ALA A 612 23.12 -33.73 -2.62
CA ALA A 612 21.91 -33.40 -3.36
C ALA A 612 21.92 -33.95 -4.80
N ALA A 613 23.09 -33.96 -5.46
CA ALA A 613 23.29 -34.36 -6.85
C ALA A 613 23.26 -35.88 -7.11
N VAL A 614 23.40 -36.70 -6.06
CA VAL A 614 23.18 -38.17 -6.13
C VAL A 614 21.78 -38.50 -6.66
N ARG A 615 20.83 -37.58 -6.45
CA ARG A 615 19.43 -37.77 -6.85
C ARG A 615 19.23 -37.44 -8.33
N ALA A 616 18.48 -38.30 -9.03
CA ALA A 616 18.32 -38.23 -10.48
C ALA A 616 17.68 -36.92 -10.97
N ASP A 617 16.78 -36.33 -10.17
CA ASP A 617 16.09 -35.06 -10.39
C ASP A 617 17.01 -33.82 -10.22
N ARG A 618 18.16 -33.98 -9.56
CA ARG A 618 19.07 -32.89 -9.18
C ARG A 618 20.50 -33.08 -9.66
N ARG A 619 20.75 -33.97 -10.63
CA ARG A 619 22.10 -34.21 -11.22
C ARG A 619 22.81 -32.92 -11.67
N ARG A 620 22.07 -31.88 -12.06
CA ARG A 620 22.62 -30.55 -12.41
C ARG A 620 23.35 -29.87 -11.24
N LEU A 621 22.99 -30.15 -9.99
CA LEU A 621 23.72 -29.65 -8.80
C LEU A 621 25.13 -30.25 -8.68
N GLY A 622 25.44 -31.32 -9.43
CA GLY A 622 26.80 -31.86 -9.52
C GLY A 622 27.79 -30.86 -10.11
N TRP A 623 27.34 -29.98 -11.01
CA TRP A 623 28.17 -28.88 -11.53
C TRP A 623 28.48 -27.84 -10.45
N ALA A 624 27.50 -27.51 -9.60
CA ALA A 624 27.71 -26.62 -8.47
C ALA A 624 28.66 -27.24 -7.43
N ALA A 625 28.51 -28.53 -7.13
CA ALA A 625 29.43 -29.25 -6.24
C ALA A 625 30.87 -29.23 -6.78
N TRP A 626 31.05 -29.51 -8.07
CA TRP A 626 32.36 -29.45 -8.72
C TRP A 626 32.98 -28.05 -8.63
N ALA A 627 32.23 -27.00 -8.97
CA ALA A 627 32.71 -25.62 -8.86
C ALA A 627 33.09 -25.25 -7.42
N LEU A 628 32.30 -25.65 -6.43
CA LEU A 628 32.57 -25.40 -5.02
C LEU A 628 33.83 -26.14 -4.52
N PHE A 629 34.07 -27.39 -4.93
CA PHE A 629 35.29 -28.13 -4.56
C PHE A 629 36.54 -27.55 -5.23
N VAL A 630 36.46 -27.14 -6.49
CA VAL A 630 37.57 -26.46 -7.17
C VAL A 630 37.88 -25.13 -6.47
N ALA A 631 36.86 -24.33 -6.18
CA ALA A 631 37.01 -23.08 -5.43
C ALA A 631 37.62 -23.32 -4.04
N ALA A 632 37.15 -24.34 -3.30
CA ALA A 632 37.72 -24.73 -2.01
C ALA A 632 39.21 -25.05 -2.12
N THR A 633 39.60 -25.77 -3.17
CA THR A 633 41.00 -26.14 -3.42
C THR A 633 41.86 -24.91 -3.74
N TRP A 634 41.38 -24.01 -4.60
CA TRP A 634 42.09 -22.75 -4.92
C TRP A 634 42.25 -21.85 -3.69
N VAL A 635 41.19 -21.69 -2.90
CA VAL A 635 41.25 -20.89 -1.67
C VAL A 635 42.21 -21.54 -0.66
N ARG A 636 42.22 -22.87 -0.53
CA ARG A 636 43.18 -23.56 0.35
C ARG A 636 44.62 -23.40 -0.10
N LEU A 637 44.90 -23.52 -1.39
CA LEU A 637 46.24 -23.35 -1.96
C LEU A 637 46.76 -21.93 -1.77
N SER A 638 45.89 -20.94 -1.98
CA SER A 638 46.24 -19.53 -1.76
C SER A 638 46.42 -19.20 -0.28
N ALA A 639 45.66 -19.84 0.63
CA ALA A 639 45.88 -19.74 2.07
C ALA A 639 47.24 -20.33 2.49
N SER A 640 47.70 -21.39 1.82
CA SER A 640 49.03 -21.99 2.06
C SER A 640 50.19 -21.27 1.34
N GLY A 641 49.96 -20.12 0.69
CA GLY A 641 51.01 -19.35 0.02
C GLY A 641 51.59 -20.02 -1.23
N VAL A 642 50.87 -20.97 -1.85
CA VAL A 642 51.32 -21.67 -3.05
C VAL A 642 51.24 -20.71 -4.24
N ALA A 643 52.39 -20.35 -4.80
CA ALA A 643 52.50 -19.46 -5.97
C ALA A 643 52.63 -20.21 -7.31
N TRP A 644 52.70 -21.55 -7.27
CA TRP A 644 52.89 -22.41 -8.43
C TRP A 644 51.58 -22.55 -9.23
N PRO A 645 51.47 -22.05 -10.48
CA PRO A 645 50.24 -22.11 -11.27
C PRO A 645 49.75 -23.55 -11.53
N GLU A 646 50.67 -24.52 -11.51
CA GLU A 646 50.39 -25.95 -11.66
C GLU A 646 49.40 -26.44 -10.59
N ALA A 647 49.58 -25.99 -9.35
CA ALA A 647 48.73 -26.41 -8.24
C ALA A 647 47.27 -25.96 -8.41
N TYR A 648 47.04 -24.83 -9.10
CA TYR A 648 45.69 -24.32 -9.36
C TYR A 648 45.04 -24.96 -10.59
N THR A 649 45.83 -25.40 -11.58
CA THR A 649 45.28 -25.99 -12.81
C THR A 649 44.98 -27.49 -12.67
N LEU A 650 45.75 -28.22 -11.86
CA LEU A 650 45.59 -29.67 -11.66
C LEU A 650 44.19 -30.11 -11.17
N PRO A 651 43.55 -29.44 -10.18
CA PRO A 651 42.21 -29.79 -9.71
C PRO A 651 41.11 -29.66 -10.78
N VAL A 652 41.37 -28.89 -11.84
CA VAL A 652 40.46 -28.72 -12.99
C VAL A 652 40.76 -29.72 -14.09
N THR A 653 42.04 -29.90 -14.40
CA THR A 653 42.51 -30.73 -15.52
C THR A 653 42.28 -32.23 -15.28
N VAL A 654 42.54 -32.74 -14.08
CA VAL A 654 42.37 -34.17 -13.79
C VAL A 654 40.92 -34.62 -13.98
N PRO A 655 39.89 -33.97 -13.39
CA PRO A 655 38.49 -34.32 -13.66
C PRO A 655 38.08 -34.14 -15.12
N ALA A 656 38.55 -33.08 -15.80
CA ALA A 656 38.23 -32.85 -17.21
C ALA A 656 38.74 -33.99 -18.11
N LEU A 657 39.95 -34.50 -17.87
CA LEU A 657 40.50 -35.64 -18.59
C LEU A 657 39.76 -36.94 -18.28
N VAL A 658 39.35 -37.17 -17.03
CA VAL A 658 38.53 -38.34 -16.64
C VAL A 658 37.17 -38.30 -17.32
N VAL A 659 36.49 -37.14 -17.34
CA VAL A 659 35.21 -36.96 -18.04
C VAL A 659 35.38 -37.16 -19.54
N GLY A 660 36.43 -36.60 -20.15
CA GLY A 660 36.78 -36.81 -21.55
C GLY A 660 37.00 -38.29 -21.88
N PHE A 661 37.71 -39.01 -21.02
CA PHE A 661 37.97 -40.45 -21.14
C PHE A 661 36.69 -41.29 -21.02
N MET A 662 35.85 -41.02 -20.02
CA MET A 662 34.57 -41.71 -19.83
C MET A 662 33.60 -41.44 -20.98
N ARG A 663 33.55 -40.20 -21.50
CA ARG A 663 32.72 -39.84 -22.65
C ARG A 663 33.14 -40.62 -23.89
N ARG A 664 34.45 -40.72 -24.15
CA ARG A 664 34.98 -41.45 -25.32
C ARG A 664 34.86 -42.97 -25.20
N ARG A 665 34.78 -43.52 -23.97
CA ARG A 665 34.43 -44.93 -23.75
C ARG A 665 32.97 -45.24 -24.10
N ARG A 666 32.05 -44.27 -23.91
CA ARG A 666 30.62 -44.43 -24.22
C ARG A 666 30.28 -44.06 -25.66
N ASP A 667 31.02 -43.12 -26.24
CA ASP A 667 30.85 -42.64 -27.61
C ASP A 667 32.20 -42.66 -28.35
N PRO A 668 32.48 -43.74 -29.11
CA PRO A 668 33.72 -43.88 -29.87
C PRO A 668 33.88 -42.83 -30.98
N ALA A 669 32.78 -42.19 -31.42
CA ALA A 669 32.80 -41.15 -32.45
C ALA A 669 33.18 -39.76 -31.88
N ALA A 670 33.26 -39.61 -30.54
CA ALA A 670 33.64 -38.35 -29.92
C ALA A 670 35.09 -37.95 -30.26
N SER A 671 35.25 -36.72 -30.77
CA SER A 671 36.55 -36.19 -31.19
C SER A 671 37.50 -36.04 -30.00
N SER A 672 38.76 -36.44 -30.18
CA SER A 672 39.79 -36.31 -29.13
C SER A 672 40.04 -34.86 -28.73
N TRP A 673 39.79 -33.92 -29.66
CA TRP A 673 39.90 -32.48 -29.44
C TRP A 673 38.88 -31.97 -28.42
N THR A 674 37.61 -32.33 -28.53
CA THR A 674 36.59 -31.86 -27.57
C THR A 674 36.69 -32.56 -26.21
N ALA A 675 37.27 -33.76 -26.16
CA ALA A 675 37.38 -34.56 -24.94
C ALA A 675 38.60 -34.17 -24.08
N TYR A 676 39.77 -33.96 -24.69
CA TYR A 676 41.03 -33.81 -23.94
C TYR A 676 41.68 -32.44 -24.07
N ALA A 677 41.45 -31.70 -25.17
CA ALA A 677 42.14 -30.42 -25.39
C ALA A 677 41.83 -29.37 -24.31
N PRO A 678 40.58 -29.18 -23.82
CA PRO A 678 40.30 -28.17 -22.80
C PRO A 678 41.06 -28.40 -21.49
N GLY A 679 41.15 -29.65 -21.04
CA GLY A 679 41.92 -30.00 -19.83
C GLY A 679 43.43 -29.83 -20.04
N LEU A 680 43.94 -30.31 -21.18
CA LEU A 680 45.38 -30.22 -21.48
C LEU A 680 45.85 -28.76 -21.63
N VAL A 681 45.11 -27.94 -22.38
CA VAL A 681 45.45 -26.51 -22.56
C VAL A 681 45.39 -25.75 -21.24
N ALA A 682 44.42 -26.05 -20.37
CA ALA A 682 44.25 -25.38 -19.08
C ALA A 682 45.45 -25.54 -18.12
N THR A 683 46.20 -26.65 -18.21
CA THR A 683 47.44 -26.84 -17.43
C THR A 683 48.69 -26.51 -18.23
N LEU A 684 48.78 -26.96 -19.48
CA LEU A 684 50.00 -26.84 -20.27
C LEU A 684 50.33 -25.41 -20.65
N LEU A 685 49.34 -24.58 -20.97
CA LEU A 685 49.60 -23.22 -21.44
C LEU A 685 50.10 -22.29 -20.33
N PRO A 686 49.47 -22.21 -19.13
CA PRO A 686 49.99 -21.39 -18.03
C PRO A 686 51.37 -21.85 -17.55
N THR A 687 51.60 -23.17 -17.47
CA THR A 687 52.90 -23.72 -17.06
C THR A 687 53.99 -23.50 -18.11
N LEU A 688 53.67 -23.55 -19.40
CA LEU A 688 54.61 -23.18 -20.45
C LEU A 688 54.98 -21.70 -20.37
N ILE A 689 54.02 -20.80 -20.19
CA ILE A 689 54.30 -19.36 -20.05
C ILE A 689 55.15 -19.09 -18.80
N ALA A 690 54.85 -19.75 -17.68
CA ALA A 690 55.62 -19.62 -16.44
C ALA A 690 57.07 -20.08 -16.62
N ALA A 691 57.30 -21.18 -17.35
CA ALA A 691 58.63 -21.71 -17.62
C ALA A 691 59.53 -20.70 -18.37
N TRP A 692 58.97 -19.81 -19.19
CA TRP A 692 59.76 -18.81 -19.93
C TRP A 692 60.30 -17.66 -19.05
N GLY A 693 59.69 -17.43 -17.88
CA GLY A 693 60.09 -16.38 -16.93
C GLY A 693 60.89 -16.89 -15.73
N ASP A 694 61.09 -18.20 -15.61
CA ASP A 694 61.74 -18.81 -14.45
C ASP A 694 63.24 -19.02 -14.64
N PRO A 695 64.08 -18.59 -13.68
CA PRO A 695 65.52 -18.88 -13.70
C PRO A 695 65.89 -20.34 -13.38
N HIS A 696 64.94 -21.18 -12.97
CA HIS A 696 65.19 -22.50 -12.39
C HIS A 696 64.97 -23.66 -13.39
N TRP A 697 65.96 -24.56 -13.51
CA TRP A 697 65.99 -25.70 -14.45
C TRP A 697 64.95 -26.81 -14.20
N GLN A 698 64.33 -26.84 -13.02
CA GLN A 698 63.43 -27.93 -12.62
C GLN A 698 62.06 -27.89 -13.32
N ARG A 699 61.49 -26.69 -13.53
CA ARG A 699 60.17 -26.51 -14.16
C ARG A 699 60.17 -26.94 -15.65
N PRO A 700 61.13 -26.51 -16.49
CA PRO A 700 61.23 -26.98 -17.87
C PRO A 700 61.45 -28.49 -17.97
N LEU A 701 62.28 -29.09 -17.10
CA LEU A 701 62.54 -30.53 -17.10
C LEU A 701 61.26 -31.35 -16.81
N LEU A 702 60.51 -30.98 -15.77
CA LEU A 702 59.26 -31.67 -15.42
C LEU A 702 58.18 -31.49 -16.48
N LEU A 703 58.05 -30.27 -17.05
CA LEU A 703 57.13 -30.01 -18.16
C LEU A 703 57.54 -30.79 -19.43
N GLY A 704 58.84 -30.91 -19.71
CA GLY A 704 59.40 -31.72 -20.80
C GLY A 704 59.08 -33.21 -20.64
N LEU A 705 59.29 -33.77 -19.44
CA LEU A 705 58.95 -35.17 -19.16
C LEU A 705 57.43 -35.43 -19.27
N ALA A 706 56.61 -34.52 -18.74
CA ALA A 706 55.14 -34.65 -18.80
C ALA A 706 54.62 -34.53 -20.25
N SER A 707 55.14 -33.58 -21.03
CA SER A 707 54.78 -33.38 -22.44
C SER A 707 55.25 -34.55 -23.32
N LEU A 708 56.43 -35.12 -23.06
CA LEU A 708 56.91 -36.35 -23.70
C LEU A 708 55.97 -37.53 -23.40
N ALA A 709 55.58 -37.73 -22.14
CA ALA A 709 54.65 -38.78 -21.75
C ALA A 709 53.28 -38.63 -22.44
N LEU A 710 52.74 -37.41 -22.52
CA LEU A 710 51.51 -37.11 -23.25
C LEU A 710 51.62 -37.40 -24.76
N THR A 711 52.76 -37.07 -25.37
CA THR A 711 53.05 -37.32 -26.79
C THR A 711 53.10 -38.82 -27.08
N LEU A 712 53.82 -39.58 -26.24
CA LEU A 712 53.91 -41.05 -26.35
C LEU A 712 52.56 -41.72 -26.10
N LEU A 713 51.78 -41.24 -25.13
CA LEU A 713 50.43 -41.74 -24.86
C LEU A 713 49.48 -41.45 -26.03
N GLY A 714 49.57 -40.23 -26.60
CA GLY A 714 48.83 -39.83 -27.79
C GLY A 714 49.17 -40.68 -29.01
N ALA A 715 50.45 -40.99 -29.21
CA ALA A 715 50.92 -41.86 -30.28
C ALA A 715 50.43 -43.32 -30.09
N ARG A 716 50.59 -43.89 -28.89
CA ARG A 716 50.15 -45.26 -28.58
C ARG A 716 48.65 -45.44 -28.71
N GLN A 717 47.86 -44.46 -28.28
CA GLN A 717 46.39 -44.52 -28.31
C GLN A 717 45.77 -43.91 -29.58
N ARG A 718 46.59 -43.48 -30.56
CA ARG A 718 46.15 -42.82 -31.81
C ARG A 718 45.23 -41.60 -31.55
N LEU A 719 45.57 -40.78 -30.56
CA LEU A 719 44.81 -39.59 -30.16
C LEU A 719 45.54 -38.31 -30.63
N GLN A 720 44.89 -37.52 -31.50
CA GLN A 720 45.50 -36.32 -32.09
C GLN A 720 45.74 -35.19 -31.09
N ALA A 721 44.80 -34.94 -30.17
CA ALA A 721 44.89 -33.83 -29.22
C ALA A 721 46.09 -33.94 -28.24
N PRO A 722 46.30 -35.05 -27.51
CA PRO A 722 47.47 -35.21 -26.63
C PRO A 722 48.79 -35.30 -27.40
N LEU A 723 48.79 -35.86 -28.62
CA LEU A 723 49.98 -35.92 -29.47
C LEU A 723 50.44 -34.52 -29.90
N LEU A 724 49.51 -33.68 -30.38
CA LEU A 724 49.84 -32.35 -30.89
C LEU A 724 50.11 -31.35 -29.75
N LEU A 725 49.31 -31.36 -28.68
CA LEU A 725 49.53 -30.45 -27.53
C LEU A 725 50.78 -30.85 -26.74
N GLY A 726 51.02 -32.15 -26.53
CA GLY A 726 52.25 -32.66 -25.93
C GLY A 726 53.47 -32.37 -26.80
N GLY A 727 53.38 -32.63 -28.11
CA GLY A 727 54.49 -32.39 -29.03
C GLY A 727 54.85 -30.91 -29.17
N ALA A 728 53.83 -30.03 -29.25
CA ALA A 728 54.04 -28.59 -29.33
C ALA A 728 54.66 -28.02 -28.04
N THR A 729 54.21 -28.46 -26.87
CA THR A 729 54.81 -28.05 -25.59
C THR A 729 56.23 -28.58 -25.42
N LEU A 730 56.48 -29.84 -25.79
CA LEU A 730 57.82 -30.43 -25.78
C LEU A 730 58.78 -29.66 -26.70
N ALA A 731 58.33 -29.28 -27.89
CA ALA A 731 59.11 -28.47 -28.83
C ALA A 731 59.39 -27.06 -28.27
N ALA A 732 58.41 -26.43 -27.64
CA ALA A 732 58.59 -25.11 -27.01
C ALA A 732 59.57 -25.16 -25.83
N VAL A 733 59.53 -26.20 -25.00
CA VAL A 733 60.49 -26.43 -23.91
C VAL A 733 61.89 -26.69 -24.47
N ALA A 734 62.02 -27.57 -25.47
CA ALA A 734 63.30 -27.84 -26.12
C ALA A 734 63.90 -26.58 -26.77
N LEU A 735 63.07 -25.75 -27.40
CA LEU A 735 63.51 -24.47 -27.97
C LEU A 735 63.98 -23.49 -26.88
N HIS A 736 63.26 -23.42 -25.75
CA HIS A 736 63.64 -22.58 -24.62
C HIS A 736 65.00 -22.99 -24.03
N GLU A 737 65.23 -24.29 -23.82
CA GLU A 737 66.51 -24.81 -23.30
C GLU A 737 67.66 -24.66 -24.30
N LEU A 738 67.39 -24.78 -25.62
CA LEU A 738 68.39 -24.58 -26.66
C LEU A 738 68.70 -23.11 -26.94
N ALA A 739 67.78 -22.18 -26.63
CA ALA A 739 67.93 -20.76 -26.89
C ALA A 739 69.24 -20.15 -26.36
N PRO A 740 69.66 -20.35 -25.09
CA PRO A 740 70.92 -19.80 -24.60
C PRO A 740 72.14 -20.34 -25.36
N TYR A 741 72.15 -21.63 -25.72
CA TYR A 741 73.23 -22.24 -26.49
C TYR A 741 73.27 -21.74 -27.93
N VAL A 742 72.10 -21.60 -28.56
CA VAL A 742 71.99 -21.04 -29.93
C VAL A 742 72.46 -19.59 -29.95
N VAL A 743 72.10 -18.77 -28.95
CA VAL A 743 72.58 -17.38 -28.84
C VAL A 743 74.09 -17.32 -28.62
N GLN A 744 74.66 -18.25 -27.84
CA GLN A 744 76.12 -18.34 -27.67
C GLN A 744 76.83 -18.71 -28.98
N VAL A 745 76.32 -19.71 -29.72
CA VAL A 745 76.89 -20.10 -31.01
C VAL A 745 76.71 -18.99 -32.06
N VAL A 746 75.54 -18.36 -32.13
CA VAL A 746 75.27 -17.22 -33.03
C VAL A 746 76.10 -16.00 -32.67
N GLY A 747 76.33 -15.75 -31.38
CA GLY A 747 77.21 -14.69 -30.89
C GLY A 747 78.68 -14.92 -31.26
N ALA A 748 79.10 -16.18 -31.41
CA ALA A 748 80.42 -16.55 -31.89
C ALA A 748 80.55 -16.52 -33.43
N LEU A 749 79.44 -16.45 -34.16
CA LEU A 749 79.41 -16.41 -35.62
C LEU A 749 79.46 -14.95 -36.14
N PRO A 750 80.03 -14.69 -37.33
CA PRO A 750 79.98 -13.38 -37.96
C PRO A 750 78.53 -12.90 -38.15
N ARG A 751 78.23 -11.63 -37.81
CA ARG A 751 76.86 -11.07 -37.81
C ARG A 751 76.10 -11.17 -39.14
N TRP A 752 76.79 -11.36 -40.26
CA TRP A 752 76.20 -11.50 -41.61
C TRP A 752 75.74 -12.94 -41.93
N LEU A 753 76.17 -13.94 -41.16
CA LEU A 753 75.88 -15.36 -41.42
C LEU A 753 74.42 -15.76 -41.09
N PRO A 754 73.81 -15.34 -39.95
CA PRO A 754 72.41 -15.67 -39.65
C PRO A 754 71.40 -15.20 -40.71
N PRO A 755 71.43 -13.95 -41.22
CA PRO A 755 70.52 -13.54 -42.29
C PRO A 755 70.79 -14.26 -43.62
N ALA A 756 72.04 -14.63 -43.91
CA ALA A 756 72.38 -15.42 -45.09
C ALA A 756 71.79 -16.85 -45.03
N LEU A 757 71.89 -17.53 -43.88
CA LEU A 757 71.28 -18.84 -43.65
C LEU A 757 69.75 -18.76 -43.67
N ALA A 758 69.15 -17.71 -43.11
CA ALA A 758 67.71 -17.49 -43.18
C ALA A 758 67.24 -17.29 -44.64
N GLY A 759 68.00 -16.54 -45.45
CA GLY A 759 67.76 -16.38 -46.89
C GLY A 759 67.88 -17.68 -47.67
N LEU A 760 68.88 -18.50 -47.37
CA LEU A 760 69.08 -19.83 -47.98
C LEU A 760 67.95 -20.80 -47.63
N LEU A 761 67.46 -20.76 -46.39
CA LEU A 761 66.34 -21.57 -45.91
C LEU A 761 65.03 -21.14 -46.58
N LEU A 762 64.78 -19.84 -46.71
CA LEU A 762 63.64 -19.30 -47.47
C LEU A 762 63.69 -19.71 -48.95
N LEU A 763 64.87 -19.69 -49.58
CA LEU A 763 65.05 -20.18 -50.95
C LEU A 763 64.81 -21.68 -51.06
N ALA A 764 65.28 -22.50 -50.13
CA ALA A 764 65.04 -23.94 -50.12
C ALA A 764 63.55 -24.30 -49.90
N VAL A 765 62.88 -23.58 -49.00
CA VAL A 765 61.43 -23.73 -48.77
C VAL A 765 60.64 -23.27 -49.99
N GLY A 766 61.01 -22.13 -50.59
CA GLY A 766 60.43 -21.66 -51.86
C GLY A 766 60.61 -22.68 -52.99
N ALA A 767 61.80 -23.29 -53.10
CA ALA A 767 62.10 -24.30 -54.11
C ALA A 767 61.31 -25.62 -53.91
N THR A 768 61.10 -26.04 -52.66
CA THR A 768 60.26 -27.24 -52.37
C THR A 768 58.78 -26.97 -52.59
N TYR A 769 58.29 -25.76 -52.33
CA TYR A 769 56.92 -25.35 -52.68
C TYR A 769 56.71 -25.38 -54.19
N GLU A 770 57.67 -24.88 -54.96
CA GLU A 770 57.60 -24.88 -56.42
C GLU A 770 57.65 -26.31 -57.00
N ARG A 771 58.46 -27.21 -56.41
CA ARG A 771 58.44 -28.65 -56.75
C ARG A 771 57.07 -29.28 -56.50
N ARG A 772 56.46 -29.06 -55.32
CA ARG A 772 55.12 -29.60 -55.01
C ARG A 772 54.03 -29.06 -55.95
N LEU A 773 54.13 -27.79 -56.35
CA LEU A 773 53.19 -27.18 -57.29
C LEU A 773 53.37 -27.71 -58.72
N ARG A 774 54.62 -27.98 -59.14
CA ARG A 774 54.91 -28.63 -60.43
C ARG A 774 54.43 -30.09 -60.45
N ASP A 775 54.60 -30.84 -59.37
CA ASP A 775 54.11 -32.22 -59.25
C ASP A 775 52.57 -32.28 -59.25
N ALA A 776 51.91 -31.34 -58.56
CA ALA A 776 50.45 -31.20 -58.61
C ALA A 776 49.94 -30.88 -60.03
N ARG A 777 50.65 -30.04 -60.79
CA ARG A 777 50.32 -29.74 -62.20
C ARG A 777 50.60 -30.92 -63.13
N ARG A 778 51.68 -31.69 -62.90
CA ARG A 778 51.98 -32.92 -63.66
C ARG A 778 50.94 -34.01 -63.41
N LEU A 779 50.49 -34.18 -62.16
CA LEU A 779 49.38 -35.08 -61.82
C LEU A 779 48.07 -34.64 -62.50
N ARG A 780 47.77 -33.34 -62.52
CA ARG A 780 46.60 -32.80 -63.23
C ARG A 780 46.65 -33.03 -64.75
N ALA A 781 47.83 -32.88 -65.35
CA ALA A 781 48.06 -33.13 -66.78
C ALA A 781 48.13 -34.63 -67.14
N ALA A 782 48.42 -35.51 -66.17
CA ALA A 782 48.32 -36.97 -66.33
C ALA A 782 46.86 -37.44 -66.22
N PHE A 783 46.09 -36.91 -65.27
CA PHE A 783 44.65 -37.17 -65.16
C PHE A 783 43.86 -36.62 -66.35
N GLY A 784 44.26 -35.49 -66.94
CA GLY A 784 43.65 -34.95 -68.16
C GLY A 784 43.96 -35.73 -69.45
N ARG A 785 44.84 -36.75 -69.42
CA ARG A 785 45.14 -37.63 -70.56
C ARG A 785 44.49 -39.02 -70.44
N LEU A 786 43.81 -39.31 -69.34
CA LEU A 786 43.05 -40.55 -69.09
C LEU A 786 41.53 -40.29 -69.02
N GLY A 787 41.09 -39.08 -69.40
CA GLY A 787 39.68 -38.70 -69.50
C GLY A 787 39.26 -38.48 -70.94
#